data_AF-A0A8E1VZ98-F1
#
_entry.id   AF-A0A8E1VZ98-F1
#
_cell.length_a   1.000
_cell.length_b   1.000
_cell.length_c   1.000
_cell.angle_alpha   90.00
_cell.angle_beta   90.00
_cell.angle_gamma   90.00
#
_symmetry.space_group_name_H-M   'P 1'
#
loop_
_entity.id
_entity.type
_entity.pdbx_description
1 polymer ?
#
loop_
_entity_poly.entity_id
_entity_poly.type
_entity_poly.pdbx_seq_one_letter_code
_entity_poly.pdbx_strand_id
1 'polypeptide(L)'
;MSILDRFRRDRGTHGSPYLAPAERPAVRARIAREEEEILRGAGNDPETARRVAGERAARRSVIRPEIAKRIDDAATAALEQANRDGAGMGAYRRAVKEECARAGVSEADFYRAEPGLLAMAWPSLHERLGDEEPVFDLDAEEAHERAEFRRQMELHGLADPQDGAAAASTVRPPVADGPGLDLDDVREAFGDDVEVVTIDPAQLMPAVEALRNYDLADNAVESYRRNLAEGRGSDDALSAVLDAQEPGSRALAEHAVALYLDAAGSGADPDDARHTAVAEAAAAATPRISSEHADQIRAALAEEPVGEPDVVDAVEPMTVAQARDIVVRAEELTQHLYTCSLGEEHCPTCSENILDADGFWDHQVGDARARLADYSLDDILAGNFTAADLEDAVPERDPEPGSWIARNLTANEQGDPFRSEAATAREADHDLRGLMTEAEARDTILRAERLRGHLDTCTATAEECATCSEYDPSRTDFWEVEVAAATSRLAGQDPDAVILVDTDRDEVVVVNPRQVAAEAADRIVGEPDVNDADWRTNPPAPSPVPERDPEPGSWIARNLAPADNADVGPVVDGERVYLEDVQARLARLADGPVTEESLAQVGLDASELHSLEYRQLPAAVQEFLSAERARVYEEELRAHEAERRDTADSLTAEQAQRILDQAAEIDAHTSGCQISVQNCPTCSEQEHDDAAPFWDRVAAAQDRLAGLTPDQITAQAAAENAADPAVVGQAVERDAEPGRGARAGQPVPAEAASDVDSVLGRIDEVLAAPEPPPLGDAVRECDRSLAEAENAVNRAQTVNEDDARAERCARWNSDDACAEAADCDRDCDGGERA
;
A
#
# COMPACT_ATOMS: atom_id res chain seq x y z
N MET A 1 22.22 12.02 -1.28
CA MET A 1 23.32 12.26 -0.31
C MET A 1 23.89 10.91 0.08
N SER A 2 25.22 10.73 0.09
CA SER A 2 25.81 9.45 0.50
C SER A 2 25.68 9.21 2.01
N ILE A 3 25.67 7.96 2.47
CA ILE A 3 25.66 7.61 3.91
C ILE A 3 26.88 8.21 4.62
N LEU A 4 28.00 8.26 3.89
CA LEU A 4 29.20 8.98 4.31
C LEU A 4 29.00 10.48 4.50
N ASP A 5 28.00 11.12 3.89
CA ASP A 5 27.61 12.53 4.09
C ASP A 5 26.70 12.74 5.31
N ARG A 6 25.84 11.76 5.64
CA ARG A 6 24.98 11.79 6.84
C ARG A 6 25.81 11.68 8.11
N PHE A 7 26.82 10.81 8.13
CA PHE A 7 27.84 10.73 9.19
C PHE A 7 28.62 12.04 9.42
N ARG A 8 28.62 13.00 8.48
CA ARG A 8 29.44 14.23 8.56
C ARG A 8 28.79 15.33 9.39
N ARG A 9 27.50 15.25 9.69
CA ARG A 9 26.72 16.39 10.20
C ARG A 9 26.41 16.41 11.69
N ASP A 10 26.58 15.33 12.45
CA ASP A 10 26.16 15.33 13.87
C ASP A 10 27.18 14.85 14.93
N ARG A 11 26.92 15.32 16.16
CA ARG A 11 27.70 15.55 17.41
C ARG A 11 28.80 14.58 17.89
N GLY A 12 29.64 15.12 18.81
CA GLY A 12 29.90 14.47 20.12
C GLY A 12 31.31 13.95 20.45
N THR A 13 31.80 14.23 21.65
CA THR A 13 33.17 13.91 22.14
C THR A 13 33.38 12.46 22.65
N HIS A 14 32.43 11.55 22.47
CA HIS A 14 32.56 10.18 22.95
C HIS A 14 33.23 9.27 21.89
N GLY A 15 34.10 8.41 22.37
CA GLY A 15 35.03 7.67 21.51
C GLY A 15 34.36 6.49 20.82
N SER A 16 34.53 6.39 19.50
CA SER A 16 34.06 5.26 18.68
C SER A 16 34.30 3.89 19.34
N PRO A 17 33.27 3.03 19.48
CA PRO A 17 33.41 1.67 20.02
C PRO A 17 34.22 0.76 19.09
N TYR A 18 34.40 1.17 17.83
CA TYR A 18 35.05 0.39 16.77
C TYR A 18 36.55 0.69 16.58
N LEU A 19 37.07 1.69 17.27
CA LEU A 19 38.48 2.04 17.23
C LEU A 19 39.07 2.06 18.63
N ALA A 20 40.16 1.31 18.80
CA ALA A 20 40.97 1.41 19.98
C ALA A 20 41.38 2.89 20.20
N PRO A 21 41.42 3.41 21.44
CA PRO A 21 41.77 4.80 21.71
C PRO A 21 43.07 5.27 21.03
N ALA A 22 44.01 4.35 20.82
CA ALA A 22 45.29 4.59 20.13
C ALA A 22 45.17 4.80 18.61
N GLU A 23 44.13 4.25 17.96
CA GLU A 23 43.93 4.34 16.50
C GLU A 23 43.20 5.62 16.08
N ARG A 24 42.39 6.19 16.99
CA ARG A 24 41.53 7.35 16.74
C ARG A 24 42.30 8.59 16.22
N PRO A 25 43.49 8.97 16.76
CA PRO A 25 44.23 10.12 16.25
C PRO A 25 44.69 9.93 14.80
N ALA A 26 45.11 8.71 14.43
CA ALA A 26 45.59 8.42 13.08
C ALA A 26 44.47 8.50 12.04
N VAL A 27 43.29 7.97 12.37
CA VAL A 27 42.13 8.02 11.48
C VAL A 27 41.57 9.45 11.38
N ARG A 28 41.48 10.20 12.48
CA ARG A 28 41.11 11.63 12.44
C ARG A 28 42.08 12.46 11.60
N ALA A 29 43.38 12.18 11.67
CA ALA A 29 44.37 12.85 10.84
C ALA A 29 44.29 12.48 9.35
N ARG A 30 43.79 11.28 9.01
CA ARG A 30 43.48 10.92 7.61
C ARG A 30 42.27 11.70 7.11
N ILE A 31 41.16 11.68 7.85
CA ILE A 31 39.93 12.40 7.52
C ILE A 31 40.19 13.91 7.38
N ALA A 32 40.97 14.51 8.28
CA ALA A 32 41.33 15.92 8.20
C ALA A 32 42.11 16.27 6.92
N ARG A 33 42.91 15.36 6.37
CA ARG A 33 43.65 15.60 5.11
C ARG A 33 42.73 15.53 3.90
N GLU A 34 41.82 14.57 3.88
CA GLU A 34 40.82 14.41 2.80
C GLU A 34 39.86 15.62 2.76
N GLU A 35 39.36 16.06 3.91
CA GLU A 35 38.53 17.27 4.01
C GLU A 35 39.28 18.55 3.62
N GLU A 36 40.57 18.67 3.99
CA GLU A 36 41.41 19.80 3.58
C GLU A 36 41.55 19.85 2.06
N GLU A 37 41.68 18.70 1.39
CA GLU A 37 41.75 18.62 -0.07
C GLU A 37 40.43 19.02 -0.75
N ILE A 38 39.31 18.52 -0.26
CA ILE A 38 37.97 18.89 -0.77
C ILE A 38 37.72 20.40 -0.61
N LEU A 39 38.00 20.95 0.57
CA LEU A 39 37.77 22.37 0.86
C LEU A 39 38.66 23.28 0.00
N ARG A 40 39.89 22.84 -0.31
CA ARG A 40 40.76 23.54 -1.26
C ARG A 40 40.23 23.48 -2.69
N GLY A 41 39.70 22.33 -3.12
CA GLY A 41 39.04 22.17 -4.42
C GLY A 41 37.84 23.12 -4.58
N ALA A 42 37.13 23.40 -3.48
CA ALA A 42 36.04 24.37 -3.40
C ALA A 42 36.50 25.84 -3.29
N GLY A 43 37.81 26.14 -3.40
CA GLY A 43 38.34 27.50 -3.42
C GLY A 43 38.64 28.13 -2.05
N ASN A 44 38.59 27.37 -0.96
CA ASN A 44 39.01 27.87 0.35
C ASN A 44 40.54 28.02 0.39
N ASP A 45 41.02 29.08 1.06
CA ASP A 45 42.47 29.23 1.25
C ASP A 45 43.04 28.08 2.10
N PRO A 46 44.33 27.72 1.93
CA PRO A 46 44.91 26.54 2.58
C PRO A 46 44.85 26.54 4.11
N GLU A 47 44.82 27.71 4.75
CA GLU A 47 44.78 27.83 6.21
C GLU A 47 43.36 27.64 6.73
N THR A 48 42.37 28.27 6.07
CA THR A 48 40.95 28.05 6.35
C THR A 48 40.54 26.60 6.09
N ALA A 49 40.96 26.03 4.96
CA ALA A 49 40.68 24.63 4.63
C ALA A 49 41.22 23.67 5.69
N ARG A 50 42.47 23.86 6.14
CA ARG A 50 43.08 23.03 7.19
C ARG A 50 42.37 23.17 8.54
N ARG A 51 42.04 24.41 8.94
CA ARG A 51 41.35 24.68 10.20
C ARG A 51 39.97 24.05 10.22
N VAL A 52 39.16 24.29 9.18
CA VAL A 52 37.80 23.73 9.05
C VAL A 52 37.84 22.21 8.94
N ALA A 53 38.80 21.65 8.20
CA ALA A 53 38.98 20.20 8.10
C ALA A 53 39.35 19.55 9.45
N GLY A 54 40.22 20.19 10.24
CA GLY A 54 40.57 19.73 11.58
C GLY A 54 39.38 19.78 12.55
N GLU A 55 38.59 20.86 12.51
CA GLU A 55 37.35 21.00 13.28
C GLU A 55 36.31 19.94 12.87
N ARG A 56 36.13 19.69 11.57
CA ARG A 56 35.22 18.64 11.05
C ARG A 56 35.68 17.23 11.44
N ALA A 57 36.97 16.93 11.29
CA ALA A 57 37.51 15.61 11.64
C ALA A 57 37.46 15.33 13.15
N ALA A 58 37.53 16.37 13.99
CA ALA A 58 37.38 16.23 15.44
C ALA A 58 35.93 15.93 15.87
N ARG A 59 34.94 16.40 15.09
CA ARG A 59 33.50 16.19 15.34
C ARG A 59 32.96 14.89 14.79
N ARG A 60 33.64 14.23 13.85
CA ARG A 60 33.18 12.94 13.28
C ARG A 60 33.36 11.78 14.24
N SER A 61 32.30 10.98 14.40
CA SER A 61 32.38 9.61 14.90
C SER A 61 33.20 8.78 13.90
N VAL A 62 34.16 8.03 14.42
CA VAL A 62 35.17 7.38 13.58
C VAL A 62 34.85 5.89 13.47
N ILE A 63 34.00 5.53 12.52
CA ILE A 63 33.76 4.13 12.17
C ILE A 63 34.76 3.70 11.10
N ARG A 64 35.24 2.45 11.15
CA ARG A 64 36.10 1.89 10.10
C ARG A 64 35.28 1.81 8.79
N PRO A 65 35.84 2.17 7.62
CA PRO A 65 35.10 2.14 6.35
C PRO A 65 34.41 0.79 6.07
N GLU A 66 35.02 -0.32 6.50
CA GLU A 66 34.48 -1.66 6.34
C GLU A 66 33.23 -1.91 7.18
N ILE A 67 33.11 -1.24 8.35
CA ILE A 67 31.93 -1.33 9.22
C ILE A 67 30.84 -0.40 8.71
N ALA A 68 31.19 0.79 8.23
CA ALA A 68 30.23 1.68 7.55
C ALA A 68 29.60 0.97 6.35
N LYS A 69 30.40 0.31 5.51
CA LYS A 69 29.87 -0.48 4.40
C LYS A 69 28.91 -1.59 4.84
N ARG A 70 29.24 -2.32 5.92
CA ARG A 70 28.36 -3.38 6.46
C ARG A 70 27.03 -2.83 6.97
N ILE A 71 27.02 -1.62 7.51
CA ILE A 71 25.80 -0.93 7.91
C ILE A 71 24.96 -0.57 6.68
N ASP A 72 25.57 0.00 5.63
CA ASP A 72 24.90 0.34 4.37
C ASP A 72 24.29 -0.91 3.72
N ASP A 73 25.08 -1.99 3.61
CA ASP A 73 24.63 -3.26 3.03
C ASP A 73 23.45 -3.85 3.83
N ALA A 74 23.51 -3.80 5.17
CA ALA A 74 22.41 -4.25 6.03
C ALA A 74 21.15 -3.37 5.87
N ALA A 75 21.32 -2.06 5.62
CA ALA A 75 20.20 -1.13 5.49
C ALA A 75 19.42 -1.38 4.21
N THR A 76 20.13 -1.57 3.10
CA THR A 76 19.52 -1.93 1.82
C THR A 76 18.80 -3.26 1.91
N ALA A 77 19.45 -4.29 2.47
CA ALA A 77 18.84 -5.61 2.60
C ALA A 77 17.60 -5.60 3.51
N ALA A 78 17.61 -4.80 4.58
CA ALA A 78 16.48 -4.71 5.52
C ALA A 78 15.26 -4.05 4.87
N LEU A 79 15.47 -3.00 4.05
CA LEU A 79 14.41 -2.36 3.28
C LEU A 79 13.81 -3.33 2.24
N GLU A 80 14.67 -4.04 1.50
CA GLU A 80 14.23 -5.04 0.52
C GLU A 80 13.45 -6.20 1.15
N GLN A 81 13.90 -6.68 2.33
CA GLN A 81 13.19 -7.73 3.07
C GLN A 81 11.84 -7.22 3.61
N ALA A 82 11.80 -6.03 4.22
CA ALA A 82 10.56 -5.46 4.73
C ALA A 82 9.51 -5.24 3.64
N ASN A 83 9.93 -4.83 2.44
CA ASN A 83 9.03 -4.67 1.30
C ASN A 83 8.45 -6.02 0.84
N ARG A 84 9.25 -7.10 0.89
CA ARG A 84 8.77 -8.46 0.57
C ARG A 84 7.82 -9.02 1.63
N ASP A 85 8.09 -8.75 2.91
CA ASP A 85 7.33 -9.29 4.04
C ASP A 85 6.02 -8.51 4.32
N GLY A 86 5.72 -7.50 3.51
CA GLY A 86 4.55 -6.63 3.62
C GLY A 86 4.88 -5.31 4.31
N ALA A 87 4.43 -4.20 3.71
CA ALA A 87 4.75 -2.85 4.17
C ALA A 87 4.19 -2.61 5.58
N GLY A 88 5.07 -2.49 6.56
CA GLY A 88 4.70 -2.24 7.95
C GLY A 88 5.91 -2.09 8.86
N MET A 89 5.80 -1.21 9.85
CA MET A 89 6.86 -0.89 10.80
C MET A 89 7.40 -2.12 11.54
N GLY A 90 6.54 -3.10 11.81
CA GLY A 90 6.93 -4.37 12.44
C GLY A 90 7.74 -5.28 11.52
N ALA A 91 7.41 -5.35 10.23
CA ALA A 91 8.18 -6.10 9.24
C ALA A 91 9.56 -5.45 9.04
N TYR A 92 9.60 -4.11 8.97
CA TYR A 92 10.84 -3.36 8.88
C TYR A 92 11.76 -3.56 10.10
N ARG A 93 11.22 -3.53 11.32
CA ARG A 93 12.00 -3.80 12.54
C ARG A 93 12.59 -5.20 12.57
N ARG A 94 11.83 -6.23 12.17
CA ARG A 94 12.33 -7.61 12.07
C ARG A 94 13.45 -7.73 11.02
N ALA A 95 13.25 -7.13 9.85
CA ALA A 95 14.25 -7.13 8.79
C ALA A 95 15.55 -6.45 9.22
N VAL A 96 15.49 -5.28 9.88
CA VAL A 96 16.68 -4.61 10.42
C VAL A 96 17.43 -5.48 11.42
N LYS A 97 16.72 -6.14 12.34
CA LYS A 97 17.30 -7.05 13.33
C LYS A 97 18.02 -8.23 12.68
N GLU A 98 17.39 -8.88 11.72
CA GLU A 98 17.97 -10.02 10.99
C GLU A 98 19.18 -9.62 10.14
N GLU A 99 19.09 -8.52 9.41
CA GLU A 99 20.16 -8.03 8.55
C GLU A 99 21.33 -7.46 9.35
N CYS A 100 21.09 -6.79 10.47
CA CYS A 100 22.15 -6.37 11.40
C CYS A 100 22.89 -7.58 11.97
N ALA A 101 22.17 -8.62 12.38
CA ALA A 101 22.76 -9.86 12.88
C ALA A 101 23.61 -10.55 11.79
N ARG A 102 23.07 -10.66 10.56
CA ARG A 102 23.78 -11.24 9.40
C ARG A 102 25.02 -10.43 9.04
N ALA A 103 24.89 -9.11 9.03
CA ALA A 103 25.99 -8.20 8.77
C ALA A 103 26.92 -8.06 9.97
N GLY A 104 26.66 -8.68 11.13
CA GLY A 104 27.45 -8.59 12.37
C GLY A 104 27.66 -7.16 12.88
N VAL A 105 26.62 -6.34 12.76
CA VAL A 105 26.52 -4.96 13.24
C VAL A 105 25.50 -4.94 14.38
N SER A 106 25.71 -4.14 15.43
CA SER A 106 24.68 -3.98 16.45
C SER A 106 23.52 -3.11 15.93
N GLU A 107 22.27 -3.45 16.22
CA GLU A 107 21.11 -2.63 15.83
C GLU A 107 21.24 -1.18 16.31
N ALA A 108 21.82 -0.96 17.49
CA ALA A 108 22.07 0.38 18.01
C ALA A 108 23.06 1.18 17.13
N ASP A 109 24.11 0.54 16.60
CA ASP A 109 25.05 1.22 15.70
C ASP A 109 24.46 1.43 14.30
N PHE A 110 23.60 0.52 13.86
CA PHE A 110 22.81 0.67 12.64
C PHE A 110 21.90 1.90 12.71
N TYR A 111 21.08 2.01 13.76
CA TYR A 111 20.17 3.16 13.91
C TYR A 111 20.90 4.47 14.19
N ARG A 112 22.07 4.44 14.86
CA ARG A 112 22.93 5.63 14.98
C ARG A 112 23.50 6.09 13.63
N ALA A 113 23.76 5.16 12.73
CA ALA A 113 24.26 5.46 11.40
C ALA A 113 23.16 5.93 10.44
N GLU A 114 21.95 5.37 10.58
CA GLU A 114 20.79 5.64 9.74
C GLU A 114 19.62 6.22 10.54
N PRO A 115 19.69 7.49 10.98
CA PRO A 115 18.63 8.11 11.79
C PRO A 115 17.30 8.23 11.04
N GLY A 116 17.31 8.31 9.70
CA GLY A 116 16.08 8.26 8.90
C GLY A 116 15.39 6.89 8.99
N LEU A 117 16.17 5.81 9.09
CA LEU A 117 15.65 4.47 9.29
C LEU A 117 15.22 4.21 10.73
N LEU A 118 15.81 4.93 11.70
CA LEU A 118 15.29 4.99 13.07
C LEU A 118 13.92 5.67 13.11
N ALA A 119 13.75 6.82 12.44
CA ALA A 119 12.45 7.50 12.33
C ALA A 119 11.39 6.59 11.68
N MET A 120 11.80 5.80 10.68
CA MET A 120 10.93 4.80 10.03
C MET A 120 10.72 3.53 10.85
N ALA A 121 11.60 3.15 11.77
CA ALA A 121 11.39 1.95 12.59
C ALA A 121 10.66 2.28 13.90
N TRP A 122 10.93 3.46 14.46
CA TRP A 122 10.54 3.90 15.79
C TRP A 122 10.20 5.41 15.81
N PRO A 123 9.06 5.83 15.22
CA PRO A 123 8.72 7.26 15.11
C PRO A 123 8.67 7.96 16.46
N SER A 124 7.99 7.35 17.44
CA SER A 124 7.83 7.89 18.80
C SER A 124 9.14 7.96 19.57
N LEU A 125 10.10 7.09 19.27
CA LEU A 125 11.45 7.15 19.84
C LEU A 125 12.26 8.27 19.19
N HIS A 126 12.20 8.40 17.86
CA HIS A 126 12.87 9.47 17.12
C HIS A 126 12.39 10.86 17.58
N GLU A 127 11.08 11.02 17.78
CA GLU A 127 10.47 12.25 18.26
C GLU A 127 10.90 12.60 19.70
N ARG A 128 10.87 11.62 20.63
CA ARG A 128 11.31 11.83 22.02
C ARG A 128 12.80 12.15 22.16
N LEU A 129 13.63 11.55 21.32
CA LEU A 129 15.08 11.77 21.37
C LEU A 129 15.47 13.13 20.79
N GLY A 130 14.69 13.67 19.85
CA GLY A 130 15.05 14.88 19.12
C GLY A 130 16.47 14.78 18.57
N ASP A 131 17.36 15.69 18.98
CA ASP A 131 18.79 15.64 18.63
C ASP A 131 19.70 14.98 19.72
N GLU A 132 19.15 14.51 20.84
CA GLU A 132 19.94 13.93 21.93
C GLU A 132 20.46 12.52 21.60
N GLU A 133 21.67 12.18 22.09
CA GLU A 133 22.33 10.89 21.79
C GLU A 133 21.57 9.75 22.49
N PRO A 134 21.06 8.74 21.75
CA PRO A 134 20.17 7.77 22.37
C PRO A 134 20.96 6.76 23.18
N VAL A 135 20.56 6.56 24.44
CA VAL A 135 20.92 5.36 25.20
C VAL A 135 19.94 4.27 24.77
N PHE A 136 20.30 3.54 23.72
CA PHE A 136 19.46 2.49 23.13
C PHE A 136 19.34 1.27 24.04
N ASP A 137 18.15 1.07 24.63
CA ASP A 137 17.69 -0.19 25.21
C ASP A 137 16.40 -0.60 24.48
N LEU A 138 16.54 -1.44 23.46
CA LEU A 138 15.44 -1.82 22.56
C LEU A 138 14.34 -2.61 23.28
N ASP A 139 14.71 -3.41 24.29
CA ASP A 139 13.75 -4.17 25.08
C ASP A 139 12.89 -3.22 25.95
N ALA A 140 13.51 -2.15 26.47
CA ALA A 140 12.81 -1.11 27.21
C ALA A 140 11.84 -0.31 26.32
N GLU A 141 12.22 -0.05 25.06
CA GLU A 141 11.37 0.69 24.11
C GLU A 141 10.21 -0.15 23.57
N GLU A 142 10.41 -1.44 23.29
CA GLU A 142 9.31 -2.36 23.01
C GLU A 142 8.34 -2.49 24.19
N ALA A 143 8.85 -2.44 25.42
CA ALA A 143 8.02 -2.44 26.61
C ALA A 143 7.25 -1.11 26.77
N HIS A 144 7.87 0.01 26.40
CA HIS A 144 7.25 1.33 26.44
C HIS A 144 6.10 1.45 25.42
N GLU A 145 6.32 1.09 24.14
CA GLU A 145 5.27 1.13 23.11
C GLU A 145 4.10 0.20 23.47
N ARG A 146 4.38 -0.98 24.02
CA ARG A 146 3.32 -1.88 24.52
C ARG A 146 2.53 -1.25 25.67
N ALA A 147 3.19 -0.55 26.58
CA ALA A 147 2.53 0.15 27.67
C ALA A 147 1.72 1.37 27.17
N GLU A 148 2.22 2.10 26.18
CA GLU A 148 1.54 3.23 25.56
C GLU A 148 0.32 2.80 24.74
N PHE A 149 0.45 1.75 23.94
CA PHE A 149 -0.66 1.13 23.22
C PHE A 149 -1.75 0.67 24.19
N ARG A 150 -1.38 -0.01 25.29
CA ARG A 150 -2.33 -0.39 26.34
C ARG A 150 -3.02 0.82 26.95
N ARG A 151 -2.27 1.89 27.23
CA ARG A 151 -2.82 3.15 27.76
C ARG A 151 -3.78 3.84 26.76
N GLN A 152 -3.48 3.82 25.46
CA GLN A 152 -4.37 4.34 24.42
C GLN A 152 -5.66 3.53 24.35
N MET A 153 -5.57 2.20 24.40
CA MET A 153 -6.77 1.32 24.46
C MET A 153 -7.62 1.63 25.70
N GLU A 154 -7.01 1.77 26.87
CA GLU A 154 -7.70 2.16 28.11
C GLU A 154 -8.37 3.55 28.01
N LEU A 155 -7.69 4.53 27.41
CA LEU A 155 -8.23 5.89 27.18
C LEU A 155 -9.45 5.88 26.26
N HIS A 156 -9.47 5.01 25.26
CA HIS A 156 -10.58 4.87 24.32
C HIS A 156 -11.69 3.94 24.82
N GLY A 157 -11.57 3.40 26.04
CA GLY A 157 -12.53 2.44 26.59
C GLY A 157 -12.57 1.12 25.82
N LEU A 158 -11.53 0.83 25.05
CA LEU A 158 -11.37 -0.42 24.33
C LEU A 158 -10.68 -1.42 25.27
N ALA A 159 -11.24 -2.62 25.40
CA ALA A 159 -10.58 -3.69 26.14
C ALA A 159 -9.24 -4.03 25.46
N ASP A 160 -8.23 -4.44 26.25
CA ASP A 160 -6.98 -5.00 25.71
C ASP A 160 -7.38 -6.10 24.71
N PRO A 161 -6.93 -6.06 23.44
CA PRO A 161 -7.34 -7.03 22.43
C PRO A 161 -6.91 -8.46 22.80
N GLN A 162 -6.01 -8.63 23.78
CA GLN A 162 -5.69 -9.94 24.35
C GLN A 162 -6.76 -10.48 25.33
N ASP A 163 -7.58 -9.61 25.92
CA ASP A 163 -8.70 -9.98 26.80
C ASP A 163 -10.01 -10.23 26.00
N GLY A 164 -9.99 -10.01 24.69
CA GLY A 164 -11.17 -10.09 23.81
C GLY A 164 -10.91 -10.59 22.38
N ALA A 165 -9.92 -11.45 22.17
CA ALA A 165 -9.56 -11.99 20.85
C ALA A 165 -10.61 -12.98 20.29
N ALA A 166 -11.82 -12.52 20.02
CA ALA A 166 -12.83 -13.25 19.25
C ALA A 166 -13.61 -12.38 18.24
N ALA A 167 -13.43 -11.05 18.18
CA ALA A 167 -14.10 -10.27 17.15
C ALA A 167 -13.37 -8.95 16.85
N ALA A 168 -13.22 -8.68 15.56
CA ALA A 168 -12.82 -7.42 14.92
C ALA A 168 -11.32 -7.12 14.83
N SER A 169 -10.70 -7.56 13.73
CA SER A 169 -9.81 -6.69 12.96
C SER A 169 -9.66 -7.20 11.52
N THR A 170 -10.19 -6.43 10.57
CA THR A 170 -9.64 -6.01 9.26
C THR A 170 -10.71 -5.96 8.18
N VAL A 171 -11.26 -4.77 7.96
CA VAL A 171 -11.90 -4.39 6.69
C VAL A 171 -10.78 -3.96 5.75
N ARG A 172 -10.68 -4.62 4.59
CA ARG A 172 -9.81 -4.24 3.47
C ARG A 172 -10.70 -4.09 2.25
N PRO A 173 -10.64 -3.00 1.47
CA PRO A 173 -11.43 -2.88 0.26
C PRO A 173 -10.87 -3.82 -0.84
N PRO A 174 -11.73 -4.45 -1.66
CA PRO A 174 -11.29 -5.26 -2.78
C PRO A 174 -10.75 -4.35 -3.90
N VAL A 175 -9.52 -4.64 -4.35
CA VAL A 175 -9.02 -4.19 -5.65
C VAL A 175 -9.31 -5.34 -6.61
N ALA A 176 -10.17 -5.07 -7.59
CA ALA A 176 -10.54 -6.03 -8.62
C ALA A 176 -9.44 -6.06 -9.69
N ASP A 177 -8.58 -7.07 -9.64
CA ASP A 177 -7.76 -7.50 -10.77
C ASP A 177 -7.89 -9.01 -10.89
N GLY A 178 -8.76 -9.45 -11.80
CA GLY A 178 -8.99 -10.84 -12.16
C GLY A 178 -9.07 -11.00 -13.68
N PRO A 179 -8.64 -12.16 -14.20
CA PRO A 179 -8.40 -12.39 -15.63
C PRO A 179 -9.70 -12.35 -16.42
N GLY A 180 -9.64 -11.89 -17.67
CA GLY A 180 -10.78 -11.93 -18.59
C GLY A 180 -11.37 -13.34 -18.66
N LEU A 181 -12.62 -13.46 -18.22
CA LEU A 181 -13.43 -14.68 -18.36
C LEU A 181 -13.54 -15.07 -19.83
N ASP A 182 -13.34 -16.34 -20.12
CA ASP A 182 -13.69 -16.91 -21.42
C ASP A 182 -15.22 -16.87 -21.56
N LEU A 183 -15.70 -16.15 -22.58
CA LEU A 183 -17.14 -16.01 -22.84
C LEU A 183 -17.80 -17.35 -23.18
N ASP A 184 -17.01 -18.33 -23.64
CA ASP A 184 -17.51 -19.69 -23.89
C ASP A 184 -17.73 -20.45 -22.55
N ASP A 185 -16.90 -20.22 -21.52
CA ASP A 185 -17.09 -20.82 -20.19
C ASP A 185 -18.30 -20.22 -19.45
N VAL A 186 -18.54 -18.91 -19.61
CA VAL A 186 -19.74 -18.25 -19.06
C VAL A 186 -21.01 -18.73 -19.78
N ARG A 187 -20.96 -18.90 -21.11
CA ARG A 187 -22.10 -19.47 -21.85
C ARG A 187 -22.39 -20.92 -21.48
N GLU A 188 -21.34 -21.72 -21.26
CA GLU A 188 -21.49 -23.12 -20.84
C GLU A 188 -22.02 -23.24 -19.41
N ALA A 189 -21.63 -22.34 -18.50
CA ALA A 189 -22.09 -22.33 -17.11
C ALA A 189 -23.55 -21.85 -16.93
N PHE A 190 -24.02 -20.91 -17.75
CA PHE A 190 -25.32 -20.24 -17.55
C PHE A 190 -26.40 -20.62 -18.59
N GLY A 191 -26.05 -21.41 -19.61
CA GLY A 191 -26.98 -21.86 -20.65
C GLY A 191 -27.25 -20.82 -21.73
N ASP A 192 -27.73 -21.28 -22.89
CA ASP A 192 -27.96 -20.46 -24.10
C ASP A 192 -28.99 -19.33 -23.93
N ASP A 193 -29.69 -19.28 -22.81
CA ASP A 193 -30.78 -18.34 -22.51
C ASP A 193 -30.31 -17.07 -21.76
N VAL A 194 -29.03 -16.94 -21.42
CA VAL A 194 -28.47 -15.74 -20.77
C VAL A 194 -27.82 -14.81 -21.79
N GLU A 195 -28.45 -13.66 -22.03
CA GLU A 195 -27.90 -12.60 -22.88
C GLU A 195 -26.79 -11.84 -22.13
N VAL A 196 -25.54 -12.21 -22.39
CA VAL A 196 -24.38 -11.50 -21.86
C VAL A 196 -24.21 -10.17 -22.62
N VAL A 197 -24.60 -9.06 -21.99
CA VAL A 197 -24.38 -7.72 -22.53
C VAL A 197 -22.94 -7.29 -22.27
N THR A 198 -22.09 -7.35 -23.29
CA THR A 198 -20.73 -6.82 -23.22
C THR A 198 -20.77 -5.29 -23.35
N ILE A 199 -20.39 -4.57 -22.28
CA ILE A 199 -20.28 -3.11 -22.32
C ILE A 199 -18.90 -2.74 -22.85
N ASP A 200 -18.86 -2.05 -23.98
CA ASP A 200 -17.62 -1.48 -24.51
C ASP A 200 -17.12 -0.39 -23.53
N PRO A 201 -15.86 -0.45 -23.04
CA PRO A 201 -15.29 0.57 -22.15
C PRO A 201 -15.41 2.00 -22.69
N ALA A 202 -15.43 2.19 -24.02
CA ALA A 202 -15.66 3.50 -24.65
C ALA A 202 -17.09 4.04 -24.45
N GLN A 203 -18.00 3.22 -23.95
CA GLN A 203 -19.39 3.58 -23.63
C GLN A 203 -19.61 3.88 -22.15
N LEU A 204 -18.57 3.74 -21.32
CA LEU A 204 -18.55 4.22 -19.94
C LEU A 204 -18.22 5.72 -19.93
N MET A 205 -18.85 6.47 -19.02
CA MET A 205 -18.44 7.85 -18.78
C MET A 205 -16.96 7.86 -18.33
N PRO A 206 -16.10 8.70 -18.93
CA PRO A 206 -14.70 8.80 -18.51
C PRO A 206 -14.60 9.12 -17.02
N ALA A 207 -13.65 8.50 -16.31
CA ALA A 207 -13.46 8.69 -14.86
C ALA A 207 -13.33 10.18 -14.47
N VAL A 208 -12.68 10.98 -15.32
CA VAL A 208 -12.54 12.43 -15.12
C VAL A 208 -13.90 13.15 -15.13
N GLU A 209 -14.82 12.73 -15.99
CA GLU A 209 -16.17 13.33 -16.05
C GLU A 209 -17.04 12.85 -14.89
N ALA A 210 -16.90 11.59 -14.47
CA ALA A 210 -17.52 11.07 -13.26
C ALA A 210 -17.08 11.84 -12.00
N LEU A 211 -15.76 12.05 -11.82
CA LEU A 211 -15.22 12.84 -10.71
C LEU A 211 -15.69 14.29 -10.76
N ARG A 212 -15.75 14.87 -11.96
CA ARG A 212 -16.31 16.23 -12.15
C ARG A 212 -17.77 16.33 -11.69
N ASN A 213 -18.58 15.28 -11.86
CA ASN A 213 -19.95 15.27 -11.35
C ASN A 213 -20.00 15.27 -9.81
N TYR A 214 -19.09 14.56 -9.15
CA TYR A 214 -18.94 14.62 -7.69
C TYR A 214 -18.59 16.04 -7.22
N ASP A 215 -17.57 16.66 -7.83
CA ASP A 215 -17.15 18.02 -7.47
C ASP A 215 -18.26 19.05 -7.69
N LEU A 216 -19.02 18.93 -8.79
CA LEU A 216 -20.14 19.83 -9.07
C LEU A 216 -21.28 19.68 -8.06
N ALA A 217 -21.63 18.45 -7.68
CA ALA A 217 -22.64 18.18 -6.66
C ALA A 217 -22.19 18.71 -5.28
N ASP A 218 -20.93 18.46 -4.90
CA ASP A 218 -20.38 18.89 -3.62
C ASP A 218 -20.33 20.42 -3.50
N ASN A 219 -19.80 21.10 -4.53
CA ASN A 219 -19.79 22.55 -4.60
C ASN A 219 -21.20 23.16 -4.55
N ALA A 220 -22.20 22.51 -5.15
CA ALA A 220 -23.58 22.98 -5.11
C ALA A 220 -24.16 22.91 -3.69
N VAL A 221 -23.98 21.79 -2.99
CA VAL A 221 -24.47 21.62 -1.60
C VAL A 221 -23.72 22.54 -0.63
N GLU A 222 -22.40 22.68 -0.76
CA GLU A 222 -21.61 23.56 0.09
C GLU A 222 -21.99 25.04 -0.12
N SER A 223 -22.15 25.46 -1.38
CA SER A 223 -22.57 26.82 -1.70
C SER A 223 -23.99 27.09 -1.20
N TYR A 224 -24.89 26.12 -1.27
CA TYR A 224 -26.23 26.22 -0.67
C TYR A 224 -26.17 26.44 0.85
N ARG A 225 -25.39 25.60 1.57
CA ARG A 225 -25.17 25.73 3.03
C ARG A 225 -24.57 27.08 3.41
N ARG A 226 -23.60 27.57 2.63
CA ARG A 226 -22.97 28.89 2.82
C ARG A 226 -23.98 30.02 2.69
N ASN A 227 -24.81 29.99 1.65
CA ASN A 227 -25.87 30.99 1.44
C ASN A 227 -26.91 30.98 2.57
N LEU A 228 -27.25 29.80 3.12
CA LEU A 228 -28.11 29.69 4.31
C LEU A 228 -27.44 30.30 5.56
N ALA A 229 -26.14 30.03 5.77
CA ALA A 229 -25.38 30.57 6.90
C ALA A 229 -25.26 32.11 6.85
N GLU A 230 -25.24 32.68 5.64
CA GLU A 230 -25.31 34.12 5.38
C GLU A 230 -26.71 34.73 5.62
N GLY A 231 -27.70 33.92 5.98
CA GLY A 231 -29.06 34.36 6.31
C GLY A 231 -29.99 34.51 5.11
N ARG A 232 -29.64 33.95 3.94
CA ARG A 232 -30.58 33.87 2.81
C ARG A 232 -31.67 32.84 3.08
N GLY A 233 -32.86 33.07 2.54
CA GLY A 233 -33.91 32.06 2.55
C GLY A 233 -33.52 30.86 1.69
N SER A 234 -34.13 29.69 1.94
CA SER A 234 -33.87 28.45 1.19
C SER A 234 -34.01 28.64 -0.32
N ASP A 235 -35.11 29.25 -0.79
CA ASP A 235 -35.37 29.46 -2.22
C ASP A 235 -34.35 30.43 -2.84
N ASP A 236 -33.97 31.49 -2.12
CA ASP A 236 -32.97 32.45 -2.57
C ASP A 236 -31.55 31.83 -2.60
N ALA A 237 -31.25 30.95 -1.65
CA ALA A 237 -29.99 30.20 -1.60
C ALA A 237 -29.89 29.22 -2.76
N LEU A 238 -30.96 28.45 -3.05
CA LEU A 238 -31.00 27.55 -4.20
C LEU A 238 -30.88 28.34 -5.51
N SER A 239 -31.63 29.44 -5.67
CA SER A 239 -31.53 30.30 -6.86
C SER A 239 -30.10 30.82 -7.07
N ALA A 240 -29.43 31.25 -5.98
CA ALA A 240 -28.05 31.72 -6.05
C ALA A 240 -27.06 30.62 -6.48
N VAL A 241 -27.26 29.38 -6.02
CA VAL A 241 -26.47 28.21 -6.46
C VAL A 241 -26.69 27.96 -7.94
N LEU A 242 -27.95 27.89 -8.41
CA LEU A 242 -28.26 27.60 -9.82
C LEU A 242 -27.79 28.71 -10.77
N ASP A 243 -27.82 29.97 -10.33
CA ASP A 243 -27.31 31.09 -11.12
C ASP A 243 -25.78 31.07 -11.29
N ALA A 244 -25.06 30.50 -10.32
CA ALA A 244 -23.61 30.33 -10.37
C ALA A 244 -23.14 29.14 -11.24
N GLN A 245 -24.04 28.19 -11.53
CA GLN A 245 -23.73 26.97 -12.28
C GLN A 245 -23.87 27.18 -13.80
N GLU A 246 -22.98 26.52 -14.56
CA GLU A 246 -23.07 26.45 -16.02
C GLU A 246 -24.40 25.82 -16.45
N PRO A 247 -24.99 26.20 -17.61
CA PRO A 247 -26.29 25.67 -18.02
C PRO A 247 -26.38 24.14 -18.04
N GLY A 248 -25.29 23.43 -18.31
CA GLY A 248 -25.23 21.96 -18.32
C GLY A 248 -25.19 21.32 -16.92
N SER A 249 -24.66 22.00 -15.90
CA SER A 249 -24.53 21.46 -14.54
C SER A 249 -25.69 21.82 -13.62
N ARG A 250 -26.60 22.71 -14.05
CA ARG A 250 -27.75 23.17 -13.25
C ARG A 250 -28.65 22.03 -12.76
N ALA A 251 -28.94 21.05 -13.62
CA ALA A 251 -29.81 19.93 -13.24
C ALA A 251 -29.17 19.06 -12.14
N LEU A 252 -27.86 18.80 -12.24
CA LEU A 252 -27.11 18.07 -11.22
C LEU A 252 -27.07 18.86 -9.89
N ALA A 253 -26.76 20.15 -9.95
CA ALA A 253 -26.73 21.01 -8.77
C ALA A 253 -28.10 21.12 -8.08
N GLU A 254 -29.18 21.25 -8.86
CA GLU A 254 -30.55 21.25 -8.34
C GLU A 254 -30.89 19.92 -7.65
N HIS A 255 -30.52 18.79 -8.28
CA HIS A 255 -30.75 17.47 -7.72
C HIS A 255 -29.97 17.22 -6.43
N ALA A 256 -28.68 17.59 -6.38
CA ALA A 256 -27.84 17.46 -5.20
C ALA A 256 -28.39 18.27 -4.00
N VAL A 257 -28.83 19.51 -4.22
CA VAL A 257 -29.44 20.32 -3.16
C VAL A 257 -30.79 19.76 -2.71
N ALA A 258 -31.59 19.20 -3.63
CA ALA A 258 -32.85 18.56 -3.28
C ALA A 258 -32.64 17.32 -2.37
N LEU A 259 -31.68 16.45 -2.72
CA LEU A 259 -31.32 15.29 -1.91
C LEU A 259 -30.76 15.71 -0.53
N TYR A 260 -29.94 16.77 -0.49
CA TYR A 260 -29.43 17.31 0.77
C TYR A 260 -30.56 17.77 1.69
N LEU A 261 -31.58 18.45 1.14
CA LEU A 261 -32.73 18.93 1.90
C LEU A 261 -33.61 17.78 2.41
N ASP A 262 -33.78 16.72 1.62
CA ASP A 262 -34.53 15.53 2.02
C ASP A 262 -33.83 14.77 3.15
N ALA A 263 -32.52 14.54 3.03
CA ALA A 263 -31.70 13.89 4.05
C ALA A 263 -31.66 14.72 5.36
N ALA A 264 -31.43 16.04 5.25
CA ALA A 264 -31.45 16.94 6.41
C ALA A 264 -32.86 17.03 7.05
N GLY A 265 -33.92 17.02 6.24
CA GLY A 265 -35.31 17.01 6.70
C GLY A 265 -35.68 15.72 7.44
N SER A 266 -35.03 14.62 7.10
CA SER A 266 -35.15 13.32 7.77
C SER A 266 -34.34 13.23 9.08
N GLY A 267 -33.59 14.28 9.43
CA GLY A 267 -32.84 14.37 10.67
C GLY A 267 -31.41 13.82 10.61
N ALA A 268 -30.87 13.57 9.41
CA ALA A 268 -29.46 13.26 9.25
C ALA A 268 -28.57 14.43 9.72
N ASP A 269 -27.36 14.12 10.21
CA ASP A 269 -26.37 15.14 10.50
C ASP A 269 -26.06 15.95 9.22
N PRO A 270 -25.82 17.27 9.28
CA PRO A 270 -25.58 18.08 8.09
C PRO A 270 -24.42 17.60 7.20
N ASP A 271 -23.39 16.97 7.77
CA ASP A 271 -22.26 16.46 7.00
C ASP A 271 -22.58 15.09 6.37
N ASP A 272 -23.33 14.23 7.07
CA ASP A 272 -23.86 12.97 6.52
C ASP A 272 -24.88 13.22 5.39
N ALA A 273 -25.78 14.21 5.58
CA ALA A 273 -26.73 14.64 4.58
C ALA A 273 -26.04 15.19 3.33
N ARG A 274 -24.93 15.92 3.49
CA ARG A 274 -24.09 16.38 2.38
C ARG A 274 -23.48 15.19 1.65
N HIS A 275 -22.81 14.30 2.37
CA HIS A 275 -22.11 13.16 1.76
C HIS A 275 -23.08 12.27 0.95
N THR A 276 -24.23 11.93 1.54
CA THR A 276 -25.27 11.13 0.90
C THR A 276 -25.80 11.80 -0.36
N ALA A 277 -26.16 13.09 -0.27
CA ALA A 277 -26.71 13.84 -1.40
C ALA A 277 -25.73 13.99 -2.56
N VAL A 278 -24.44 14.19 -2.26
CA VAL A 278 -23.38 14.30 -3.27
C VAL A 278 -23.18 12.97 -3.98
N ALA A 279 -23.06 11.88 -3.24
CA ALA A 279 -22.85 10.55 -3.80
C ALA A 279 -24.03 10.11 -4.68
N GLU A 280 -25.26 10.28 -4.20
CA GLU A 280 -26.46 9.92 -4.95
C GLU A 280 -26.64 10.79 -6.21
N ALA A 281 -26.46 12.11 -6.10
CA ALA A 281 -26.61 13.00 -7.25
C ALA A 281 -25.55 12.74 -8.32
N ALA A 282 -24.29 12.53 -7.91
CA ALA A 282 -23.19 12.22 -8.83
C ALA A 282 -23.38 10.85 -9.49
N ALA A 283 -23.83 9.84 -8.74
CA ALA A 283 -24.16 8.53 -9.29
C ALA A 283 -25.30 8.62 -10.32
N ALA A 284 -26.34 9.40 -10.05
CA ALA A 284 -27.46 9.61 -10.98
C ALA A 284 -27.03 10.34 -12.27
N ALA A 285 -26.05 11.24 -12.19
CA ALA A 285 -25.51 11.97 -13.34
C ALA A 285 -24.37 11.24 -14.07
N THR A 286 -23.89 10.12 -13.54
CA THR A 286 -22.83 9.28 -14.11
C THR A 286 -23.43 7.96 -14.60
N PRO A 287 -24.15 7.95 -15.74
CA PRO A 287 -24.74 6.72 -16.25
C PRO A 287 -23.63 5.71 -16.56
N ARG A 288 -23.77 4.50 -15.99
CA ARG A 288 -22.83 3.38 -16.15
C ARG A 288 -22.82 2.77 -17.57
N ILE A 289 -23.69 3.24 -18.45
CA ILE A 289 -23.78 2.86 -19.86
C ILE A 289 -24.23 4.10 -20.65
N SER A 290 -23.88 4.19 -21.93
CA SER A 290 -24.31 5.34 -22.75
C SER A 290 -25.83 5.50 -22.72
N SER A 291 -26.33 6.74 -22.82
CA SER A 291 -27.77 7.02 -22.84
C SER A 291 -28.50 6.28 -23.97
N GLU A 292 -27.81 6.09 -25.10
CA GLU A 292 -28.28 5.30 -26.23
C GLU A 292 -28.43 3.81 -25.87
N HIS A 293 -27.48 3.22 -25.15
CA HIS A 293 -27.59 1.83 -24.69
C HIS A 293 -28.66 1.67 -23.60
N ALA A 294 -28.78 2.64 -22.68
CA ALA A 294 -29.86 2.64 -21.69
C ALA A 294 -31.24 2.71 -22.35
N ASP A 295 -31.37 3.46 -23.44
CA ASP A 295 -32.59 3.54 -24.25
C ASP A 295 -32.82 2.27 -25.08
N GLN A 296 -31.76 1.62 -25.59
CA GLN A 296 -31.83 0.34 -26.28
C GLN A 296 -32.23 -0.80 -25.34
N ILE A 297 -31.71 -0.85 -24.12
CA ILE A 297 -32.14 -1.81 -23.09
C ILE A 297 -33.61 -1.55 -22.73
N ARG A 298 -34.01 -0.28 -22.54
CA ARG A 298 -35.42 0.07 -22.31
C ARG A 298 -36.33 -0.30 -23.48
N ALA A 299 -35.84 -0.18 -24.72
CA ALA A 299 -36.58 -0.55 -25.92
C ALA A 299 -36.67 -2.08 -26.09
N ALA A 300 -35.58 -2.81 -25.83
CA ALA A 300 -35.55 -4.28 -25.86
C ALA A 300 -36.51 -4.88 -24.83
N LEU A 301 -36.52 -4.33 -23.60
CA LEU A 301 -37.47 -4.71 -22.56
C LEU A 301 -38.92 -4.29 -22.89
N ALA A 302 -39.13 -3.32 -23.79
CA ALA A 302 -40.45 -2.88 -24.22
C ALA A 302 -40.97 -3.63 -25.46
N GLU A 303 -40.11 -4.35 -26.20
CA GLU A 303 -40.47 -5.10 -27.41
C GLU A 303 -40.85 -6.56 -27.15
N GLU A 304 -40.78 -7.04 -25.90
CA GLU A 304 -41.42 -8.31 -25.55
C GLU A 304 -42.94 -8.23 -25.83
N PRO A 305 -43.51 -9.14 -26.63
CA PRO A 305 -44.93 -9.14 -26.90
C PRO A 305 -45.66 -9.43 -25.60
N VAL A 306 -46.30 -8.39 -25.05
CA VAL A 306 -47.30 -8.49 -23.99
C VAL A 306 -48.37 -9.48 -24.46
N GLY A 307 -48.20 -10.75 -24.07
CA GLY A 307 -49.30 -11.68 -23.92
C GLY A 307 -50.32 -11.06 -22.97
N GLU A 308 -51.60 -11.37 -23.19
CA GLU A 308 -52.70 -10.93 -22.32
C GLU A 308 -52.28 -10.95 -20.85
N PRO A 309 -52.59 -9.90 -20.06
CA PRO A 309 -52.18 -9.83 -18.68
C PRO A 309 -52.92 -10.93 -17.91
N ASP A 310 -52.27 -12.09 -17.78
CA ASP A 310 -52.49 -12.91 -16.62
C ASP A 310 -52.14 -12.05 -15.41
N VAL A 311 -53.10 -12.03 -14.49
CA VAL A 311 -53.04 -11.38 -13.19
C VAL A 311 -51.62 -11.57 -12.65
N VAL A 312 -50.89 -10.47 -12.43
CA VAL A 312 -49.63 -10.48 -11.69
C VAL A 312 -49.94 -11.26 -10.42
N ASP A 313 -49.42 -12.49 -10.33
CA ASP A 313 -49.54 -13.29 -9.13
C ASP A 313 -49.01 -12.40 -8.01
N ALA A 314 -49.90 -12.02 -7.09
CA ALA A 314 -49.50 -11.38 -5.86
C ALA A 314 -48.47 -12.33 -5.26
N VAL A 315 -47.21 -11.91 -5.19
CA VAL A 315 -46.15 -12.63 -4.47
C VAL A 315 -46.76 -13.03 -3.14
N GLU A 316 -46.96 -14.35 -2.96
CA GLU A 316 -47.60 -14.84 -1.76
C GLU A 316 -46.79 -14.30 -0.57
N PRO A 317 -47.43 -13.66 0.43
CA PRO A 317 -46.71 -13.06 1.53
C PRO A 317 -45.88 -14.15 2.22
N MET A 318 -44.58 -13.86 2.41
CA MET A 318 -43.64 -14.77 3.06
C MET A 318 -44.19 -15.20 4.43
N THR A 319 -44.40 -16.52 4.59
CA THR A 319 -44.86 -17.08 5.86
C THR A 319 -43.80 -16.94 6.93
N VAL A 320 -44.19 -16.92 8.21
CA VAL A 320 -43.23 -16.88 9.35
C VAL A 320 -42.24 -18.05 9.30
N ALA A 321 -42.68 -19.22 8.80
CA ALA A 321 -41.82 -20.39 8.62
C ALA A 321 -40.77 -20.18 7.52
N GLN A 322 -41.15 -19.59 6.38
CA GLN A 322 -40.22 -19.26 5.29
C GLN A 322 -39.24 -18.16 5.71
N ALA A 323 -39.73 -17.13 6.40
CA ALA A 323 -38.87 -16.06 6.93
C ALA A 323 -37.84 -16.62 7.92
N ARG A 324 -38.23 -17.57 8.78
CA ARG A 324 -37.29 -18.23 9.70
C ARG A 324 -36.24 -19.01 8.93
N ASP A 325 -36.63 -19.81 7.95
CA ASP A 325 -35.70 -20.66 7.20
C ASP A 325 -34.62 -19.82 6.50
N ILE A 326 -35.03 -18.67 5.93
CA ILE A 326 -34.13 -17.69 5.32
C ILE A 326 -33.17 -17.08 6.35
N VAL A 327 -33.66 -16.65 7.53
CA VAL A 327 -32.80 -16.08 8.58
C VAL A 327 -31.85 -17.12 9.18
N VAL A 328 -32.30 -18.36 9.40
CA VAL A 328 -31.46 -19.46 9.90
C VAL A 328 -30.34 -19.77 8.90
N ARG A 329 -30.69 -19.91 7.61
CA ARG A 329 -29.70 -20.15 6.54
C ARG A 329 -28.68 -19.01 6.43
N ALA A 330 -29.12 -17.76 6.61
CA ALA A 330 -28.25 -16.60 6.61
C ALA A 330 -27.27 -16.60 7.81
N GLU A 331 -27.72 -16.96 9.01
CA GLU A 331 -26.84 -17.07 10.19
C GLU A 331 -25.85 -18.24 10.06
N GLU A 332 -26.30 -19.39 9.55
CA GLU A 332 -25.44 -20.55 9.28
C GLU A 332 -24.35 -20.23 8.25
N LEU A 333 -24.71 -19.51 7.17
CA LEU A 333 -23.77 -19.07 6.15
C LEU A 333 -22.78 -18.04 6.71
N THR A 334 -23.26 -17.09 7.51
CA THR A 334 -22.41 -16.11 8.22
C THR A 334 -21.41 -16.83 9.11
N GLN A 335 -21.85 -17.80 9.90
CA GLN A 335 -20.98 -18.57 10.77
C GLN A 335 -20.00 -19.46 10.00
N HIS A 336 -20.41 -19.99 8.85
CA HIS A 336 -19.53 -20.73 7.96
C HIS A 336 -18.43 -19.84 7.39
N LEU A 337 -18.77 -18.64 6.89
CA LEU A 337 -17.80 -17.66 6.41
C LEU A 337 -16.80 -17.26 7.49
N TYR A 338 -17.24 -17.13 8.75
CA TYR A 338 -16.35 -16.84 9.87
C TYR A 338 -15.41 -17.99 10.26
N THR A 339 -15.76 -19.24 9.93
CA THR A 339 -15.01 -20.44 10.38
C THR A 339 -14.30 -21.17 9.25
N CYS A 340 -14.54 -20.79 8.00
CA CYS A 340 -13.93 -21.41 6.84
C CYS A 340 -12.45 -20.99 6.71
N SER A 341 -11.56 -21.98 6.77
CA SER A 341 -10.11 -21.79 6.65
C SER A 341 -9.58 -22.02 5.23
N LEU A 342 -10.42 -22.46 4.30
CA LEU A 342 -10.02 -22.84 2.94
C LEU A 342 -9.87 -21.63 1.99
N GLY A 343 -10.20 -20.42 2.44
CA GLY A 343 -10.28 -19.24 1.56
C GLY A 343 -11.55 -19.25 0.70
N GLU A 344 -12.07 -18.07 0.38
CA GLU A 344 -13.40 -17.88 -0.24
C GLU A 344 -13.54 -18.57 -1.60
N GLU A 345 -12.44 -18.71 -2.35
CA GLU A 345 -12.42 -19.30 -3.70
C GLU A 345 -12.40 -20.84 -3.71
N HIS A 346 -12.00 -21.49 -2.60
CA HIS A 346 -11.78 -22.94 -2.57
C HIS A 346 -12.83 -23.69 -1.74
N CYS A 347 -13.74 -22.96 -1.08
CA CYS A 347 -14.85 -23.55 -0.35
C CYS A 347 -16.13 -23.51 -1.20
N PRO A 348 -16.70 -24.67 -1.60
CA PRO A 348 -17.91 -24.72 -2.43
C PRO A 348 -19.09 -23.94 -1.83
N THR A 349 -19.22 -23.97 -0.50
CA THR A 349 -20.26 -23.25 0.24
C THR A 349 -20.05 -21.73 0.23
N CYS A 350 -18.80 -21.26 0.24
CA CYS A 350 -18.48 -19.84 0.10
C CYS A 350 -18.68 -19.39 -1.36
N SER A 351 -18.12 -20.11 -2.33
CA SER A 351 -18.20 -19.73 -3.75
C SER A 351 -19.63 -19.74 -4.29
N GLU A 352 -20.47 -20.71 -3.91
CA GLU A 352 -21.84 -20.84 -4.40
C GLU A 352 -22.79 -19.77 -3.82
N ASN A 353 -22.55 -19.29 -2.59
CA ASN A 353 -23.43 -18.31 -1.95
C ASN A 353 -22.92 -16.85 -2.00
N ILE A 354 -21.62 -16.63 -2.26
CA ILE A 354 -21.06 -15.26 -2.45
C ILE A 354 -21.43 -14.69 -3.82
N LEU A 355 -21.55 -15.54 -4.86
CA LEU A 355 -21.92 -15.09 -6.21
C LEU A 355 -23.40 -14.66 -6.35
N ASP A 356 -24.22 -14.95 -5.34
CA ASP A 356 -25.65 -14.58 -5.27
C ASP A 356 -25.95 -13.57 -4.14
N ALA A 357 -24.90 -12.94 -3.60
CA ALA A 357 -24.95 -12.16 -2.36
C ALA A 357 -25.89 -10.94 -2.41
N ASP A 358 -25.88 -10.18 -3.50
CA ASP A 358 -26.65 -8.92 -3.57
C ASP A 358 -28.17 -9.17 -3.54
N GLY A 359 -28.66 -10.24 -4.16
CA GLY A 359 -30.10 -10.57 -4.17
C GLY A 359 -30.56 -11.29 -2.89
N PHE A 360 -29.72 -12.20 -2.37
CA PHE A 360 -30.04 -12.97 -1.17
C PHE A 360 -30.03 -12.11 0.10
N TRP A 361 -29.00 -11.29 0.29
CA TRP A 361 -28.84 -10.49 1.52
C TRP A 361 -29.77 -9.28 1.57
N ASP A 362 -29.89 -8.51 0.48
CA ASP A 362 -30.66 -7.27 0.52
C ASP A 362 -32.18 -7.48 0.39
N HIS A 363 -32.62 -8.46 -0.41
CA HIS A 363 -34.04 -8.72 -0.62
C HIS A 363 -34.58 -9.82 0.29
N GLN A 364 -34.05 -11.04 0.21
CA GLN A 364 -34.66 -12.16 0.92
C GLN A 364 -34.43 -12.10 2.43
N VAL A 365 -33.19 -11.85 2.86
CA VAL A 365 -32.87 -11.71 4.29
C VAL A 365 -33.45 -10.42 4.86
N GLY A 366 -33.47 -9.33 4.09
CA GLY A 366 -34.14 -8.07 4.46
C GLY A 366 -35.64 -8.26 4.73
N ASP A 367 -36.38 -8.85 3.78
CA ASP A 367 -37.81 -9.12 3.90
C ASP A 367 -38.13 -10.12 5.01
N ALA A 368 -37.30 -11.16 5.15
CA ALA A 368 -37.44 -12.15 6.21
C ALA A 368 -37.21 -11.55 7.60
N ARG A 369 -36.19 -10.70 7.77
CA ARG A 369 -35.93 -9.97 9.02
C ARG A 369 -37.02 -8.94 9.31
N ALA A 370 -37.53 -8.24 8.30
CA ALA A 370 -38.65 -7.33 8.46
C ALA A 370 -39.93 -8.06 8.92
N ARG A 371 -40.19 -9.26 8.37
CA ARG A 371 -41.32 -10.12 8.76
C ARG A 371 -41.18 -10.65 10.19
N LEU A 372 -39.95 -10.88 10.66
CA LEU A 372 -39.64 -11.41 11.98
C LEU A 372 -39.26 -10.35 13.02
N ALA A 373 -39.44 -9.05 12.73
CA ALA A 373 -38.95 -7.95 13.57
C ALA A 373 -39.46 -7.96 15.02
N ASP A 374 -40.57 -8.64 15.30
CA ASP A 374 -41.15 -8.78 16.64
C ASP A 374 -40.56 -9.95 17.46
N TYR A 375 -39.69 -10.79 16.87
CA TYR A 375 -39.07 -11.96 17.52
C TYR A 375 -37.59 -11.70 17.80
N SER A 376 -37.10 -12.20 18.94
CA SER A 376 -35.66 -12.19 19.21
C SER A 376 -34.94 -13.20 18.32
N LEU A 377 -33.66 -12.97 18.01
CA LEU A 377 -32.86 -13.92 17.24
C LEU A 377 -32.83 -15.31 17.90
N ASP A 378 -32.75 -15.36 19.23
CA ASP A 378 -32.82 -16.62 19.99
C ASP A 378 -34.16 -17.34 19.82
N ASP A 379 -35.29 -16.61 19.76
CA ASP A 379 -36.61 -17.19 19.51
C ASP A 379 -36.76 -17.67 18.06
N ILE A 380 -36.18 -16.95 17.09
CA ILE A 380 -36.14 -17.34 15.67
C ILE A 380 -35.32 -18.62 15.50
N LEU A 381 -34.11 -18.69 16.06
CA LEU A 381 -33.25 -19.86 15.98
C LEU A 381 -33.90 -21.07 16.69
N ALA A 382 -34.46 -20.85 17.89
CA ALA A 382 -35.15 -21.90 18.65
C ALA A 382 -36.52 -22.33 18.06
N GLY A 383 -37.07 -21.57 17.12
CA GLY A 383 -38.40 -21.84 16.53
C GLY A 383 -39.56 -21.60 17.50
N ASN A 384 -39.39 -20.68 18.45
CA ASN A 384 -40.38 -20.37 19.49
C ASN A 384 -41.44 -19.37 18.97
N PHE A 385 -42.29 -19.81 18.04
CA PHE A 385 -43.45 -19.03 17.59
C PHE A 385 -44.73 -19.46 18.31
N THR A 386 -45.68 -18.54 18.50
CA THR A 386 -46.98 -18.94 19.05
C THR A 386 -47.77 -19.69 17.98
N ALA A 387 -48.67 -20.60 18.40
CA ALA A 387 -49.51 -21.34 17.44
C ALA A 387 -50.39 -20.42 16.58
N ALA A 388 -50.67 -19.20 17.04
CA ALA A 388 -51.38 -18.19 16.26
C ALA A 388 -50.52 -17.57 15.14
N ASP A 389 -49.20 -17.60 15.27
CA ASP A 389 -48.25 -17.03 14.29
C ASP A 389 -47.95 -18.01 13.14
N LEU A 390 -48.26 -19.30 13.34
CA LEU A 390 -48.04 -20.38 12.37
C LEU A 390 -49.29 -20.70 11.52
N GLU A 391 -50.47 -20.21 11.92
CA GLU A 391 -51.74 -20.44 11.22
C GLU A 391 -52.12 -19.22 10.37
N ASP A 392 -51.46 -19.04 9.22
CA ASP A 392 -51.86 -18.06 8.19
C ASP A 392 -53.02 -18.62 7.32
N ALA A 393 -54.07 -19.15 7.97
CA ALA A 393 -55.23 -19.74 7.31
C ALA A 393 -56.46 -18.84 7.41
N VAL A 394 -56.92 -18.37 6.25
CA VAL A 394 -58.24 -17.77 6.02
C VAL A 394 -59.34 -18.61 6.70
N PRO A 395 -60.29 -18.02 7.45
CA PRO A 395 -61.25 -18.79 8.24
C PRO A 395 -62.26 -19.51 7.34
N GLU A 396 -62.05 -20.80 7.11
CA GLU A 396 -63.07 -21.68 6.53
C GLU A 396 -64.08 -22.14 7.59
N ARG A 397 -65.34 -22.14 7.14
CA ARG A 397 -66.59 -22.26 7.87
C ARG A 397 -66.79 -23.65 8.51
N ASP A 398 -67.29 -23.68 9.74
CA ASP A 398 -67.65 -24.90 10.50
C ASP A 398 -68.52 -25.91 9.71
N PRO A 399 -68.15 -27.20 9.69
CA PRO A 399 -69.10 -28.29 9.46
C PRO A 399 -69.66 -28.87 10.77
N GLU A 400 -70.97 -29.15 10.74
CA GLU A 400 -71.89 -29.48 11.82
C GLU A 400 -71.56 -30.71 12.72
N PRO A 401 -72.21 -30.82 13.91
CA PRO A 401 -71.94 -31.85 14.89
C PRO A 401 -72.44 -33.22 14.43
N GLY A 402 -71.51 -34.15 14.17
CA GLY A 402 -71.85 -35.54 13.85
C GLY A 402 -70.79 -36.36 13.10
N SER A 403 -69.66 -35.76 12.74
CA SER A 403 -68.59 -36.46 12.00
C SER A 403 -67.79 -37.41 12.89
N TRP A 404 -67.59 -38.63 12.37
CA TRP A 404 -67.01 -39.82 13.02
C TRP A 404 -65.51 -39.73 13.34
N ILE A 405 -64.84 -38.64 12.93
CA ILE A 405 -63.39 -38.44 13.07
C ILE A 405 -62.97 -38.13 14.53
N ALA A 406 -63.88 -37.64 15.38
CA ALA A 406 -63.58 -37.25 16.76
C ALA A 406 -63.43 -38.41 17.77
N ARG A 407 -63.12 -39.64 17.36
CA ARG A 407 -63.10 -40.80 18.30
C ARG A 407 -61.90 -41.73 18.31
N ASN A 408 -60.85 -41.54 17.51
CA ASN A 408 -59.67 -42.43 17.63
C ASN A 408 -58.36 -41.69 17.39
N LEU A 409 -57.77 -41.17 18.47
CA LEU A 409 -56.33 -40.97 18.58
C LEU A 409 -55.80 -41.90 19.67
N THR A 410 -54.69 -42.58 19.39
CA THR A 410 -53.57 -42.73 20.34
C THR A 410 -52.31 -43.25 19.64
N ALA A 411 -51.25 -42.44 19.77
CA ALA A 411 -49.81 -42.70 19.86
C ALA A 411 -49.20 -43.96 19.20
N ASN A 412 -48.26 -43.75 18.26
CA ASN A 412 -47.00 -44.49 18.20
C ASN A 412 -45.93 -43.78 17.36
N GLU A 413 -44.70 -43.84 17.86
CA GLU A 413 -43.43 -43.31 17.36
C GLU A 413 -42.90 -44.13 16.16
N GLN A 414 -42.54 -43.46 15.06
CA GLN A 414 -41.61 -43.87 13.99
C GLN A 414 -41.02 -42.53 13.48
N GLY A 415 -39.72 -42.23 13.53
CA GLY A 415 -38.62 -42.96 12.90
C GLY A 415 -38.36 -42.31 11.53
N ASP A 416 -37.63 -41.19 11.51
CA ASP A 416 -37.38 -40.40 10.29
C ASP A 416 -36.02 -40.76 9.66
N PRO A 417 -35.96 -41.16 8.37
CA PRO A 417 -34.74 -41.54 7.67
C PRO A 417 -34.35 -40.48 6.62
N PHE A 418 -33.74 -39.36 7.02
CA PHE A 418 -32.98 -38.49 6.10
C PHE A 418 -31.86 -37.78 6.88
N ARG A 419 -30.62 -38.26 6.73
CA ARG A 419 -29.40 -37.55 7.14
C ARG A 419 -28.65 -37.14 5.87
N SER A 420 -28.25 -35.87 5.82
CA SER A 420 -27.54 -35.22 4.72
C SER A 420 -26.02 -35.48 4.75
N GLU A 421 -25.38 -35.38 3.59
CA GLU A 421 -23.96 -35.74 3.34
C GLU A 421 -22.97 -34.94 4.20
N ALA A 422 -23.26 -33.68 4.57
CA ALA A 422 -22.39 -32.87 5.44
C ALA A 422 -22.30 -33.35 6.90
N ALA A 423 -23.32 -34.08 7.40
CA ALA A 423 -23.23 -34.74 8.70
C ALA A 423 -22.25 -35.91 8.68
N THR A 424 -21.93 -36.45 7.50
CA THR A 424 -21.15 -37.68 7.32
C THR A 424 -19.65 -37.41 7.41
N ALA A 425 -19.17 -36.23 6.96
CA ALA A 425 -17.76 -35.83 7.09
C ALA A 425 -17.37 -35.52 8.55
N ARG A 426 -18.24 -34.86 9.32
CA ARG A 426 -18.00 -34.59 10.76
C ARG A 426 -18.12 -35.84 11.63
N GLU A 427 -19.05 -36.75 11.31
CA GLU A 427 -19.17 -38.05 11.99
C GLU A 427 -17.96 -38.96 11.60
N ALA A 428 -17.46 -38.88 10.36
CA ALA A 428 -16.24 -39.57 9.92
C ALA A 428 -14.95 -39.03 10.55
N ASP A 429 -14.78 -37.70 10.68
CA ASP A 429 -13.62 -37.10 11.37
C ASP A 429 -13.60 -37.48 12.86
N HIS A 430 -14.75 -37.43 13.53
CA HIS A 430 -14.87 -37.84 14.92
C HIS A 430 -14.61 -39.36 15.12
N ASP A 431 -15.09 -40.21 14.21
CA ASP A 431 -14.88 -41.65 14.27
C ASP A 431 -13.43 -42.03 13.89
N LEU A 432 -12.82 -41.38 12.90
CA LEU A 432 -11.42 -41.61 12.50
C LEU A 432 -10.45 -41.12 13.57
N ARG A 433 -10.72 -40.00 14.25
CA ARG A 433 -9.91 -39.52 15.38
C ARG A 433 -9.83 -40.54 16.52
N GLY A 434 -10.91 -41.30 16.74
CA GLY A 434 -10.95 -42.39 17.73
C GLY A 434 -10.22 -43.66 17.30
N LEU A 435 -10.08 -43.89 15.99
CA LEU A 435 -9.53 -45.11 15.41
C LEU A 435 -8.06 -44.98 14.98
N MET A 436 -7.59 -43.77 14.66
CA MET A 436 -6.23 -43.50 14.20
C MET A 436 -5.23 -43.54 15.36
N THR A 437 -4.28 -44.47 15.30
CA THR A 437 -3.17 -44.54 16.25
C THR A 437 -2.20 -43.38 16.03
N GLU A 438 -1.41 -43.03 17.05
CA GLU A 438 -0.39 -41.97 16.92
C GLU A 438 0.63 -42.30 15.82
N ALA A 439 0.97 -43.58 15.65
CA ALA A 439 1.88 -44.03 14.59
C ALA A 439 1.28 -43.83 13.20
N GLU A 440 -0.01 -44.15 13.02
CA GLU A 440 -0.73 -43.90 11.76
C GLU A 440 -0.84 -42.39 11.48
N ALA A 441 -1.11 -41.57 12.50
CA ALA A 441 -1.14 -40.13 12.33
C ALA A 441 0.21 -39.54 11.88
N ARG A 442 1.33 -40.01 12.47
CA ARG A 442 2.68 -39.58 12.03
C ARG A 442 2.98 -40.01 10.59
N ASP A 443 2.60 -41.24 10.21
CA ASP A 443 2.79 -41.74 8.85
C ASP A 443 1.97 -40.94 7.83
N THR A 444 0.71 -40.61 8.16
CA THR A 444 -0.15 -39.77 7.32
C THR A 444 0.44 -38.37 7.11
N ILE A 445 0.97 -37.72 8.15
CA ILE A 445 1.62 -36.41 8.03
C ILE A 445 2.91 -36.48 7.22
N LEU A 446 3.75 -37.50 7.42
CA LEU A 446 4.97 -37.70 6.60
C LEU A 446 4.63 -37.96 5.13
N ARG A 447 3.55 -38.68 4.88
CA ARG A 447 3.06 -38.93 3.53
C ARG A 447 2.58 -37.63 2.86
N ALA A 448 1.86 -36.79 3.59
CA ALA A 448 1.37 -35.49 3.12
C ALA A 448 2.52 -34.53 2.77
N GLU A 449 3.55 -34.41 3.62
CA GLU A 449 4.69 -33.52 3.34
C GLU A 449 5.58 -34.01 2.19
N ARG A 450 5.82 -35.32 2.08
CA ARG A 450 6.52 -35.88 0.90
C ARG A 450 5.76 -35.62 -0.40
N LEU A 451 4.43 -35.63 -0.33
CA LEU A 451 3.58 -35.34 -1.47
C LEU A 451 3.63 -33.85 -1.85
N ARG A 452 3.60 -32.93 -0.88
CA ARG A 452 3.80 -31.48 -1.14
C ARG A 452 5.13 -31.22 -1.83
N GLY A 453 6.23 -31.74 -1.28
CA GLY A 453 7.55 -31.59 -1.90
C GLY A 453 7.66 -32.21 -3.30
N HIS A 454 6.90 -33.29 -3.56
CA HIS A 454 6.81 -33.85 -4.90
C HIS A 454 5.99 -32.97 -5.86
N LEU A 455 4.85 -32.42 -5.42
CA LEU A 455 4.02 -31.53 -6.22
C LEU A 455 4.78 -30.24 -6.60
N ASP A 456 5.58 -29.70 -5.69
CA ASP A 456 6.39 -28.50 -5.95
C ASP A 456 7.51 -28.71 -6.98
N THR A 457 7.92 -29.97 -7.20
CA THR A 457 9.06 -30.32 -8.07
C THR A 457 8.66 -31.14 -9.30
N CYS A 458 7.41 -31.62 -9.38
CA CYS A 458 6.95 -32.47 -10.47
C CYS A 458 6.54 -31.64 -11.68
N THR A 459 7.22 -31.86 -12.81
CA THR A 459 6.88 -31.21 -14.10
C THR A 459 5.99 -32.07 -15.00
N ALA A 460 5.60 -33.28 -14.57
CA ALA A 460 4.69 -34.15 -15.32
C ALA A 460 3.24 -33.78 -14.98
N THR A 461 2.31 -34.00 -15.92
CA THR A 461 0.88 -33.79 -15.65
C THR A 461 0.39 -34.78 -14.58
N ALA A 462 -0.70 -34.44 -13.88
CA ALA A 462 -1.23 -35.27 -12.80
C ALA A 462 -1.52 -36.71 -13.27
N GLU A 463 -1.95 -36.90 -14.53
CA GLU A 463 -2.21 -38.20 -15.14
C GLU A 463 -0.93 -39.00 -15.48
N GLU A 464 0.19 -38.31 -15.73
CA GLU A 464 1.45 -38.92 -16.18
C GLU A 464 2.39 -39.28 -15.02
N CYS A 465 2.25 -38.62 -13.87
CA CYS A 465 3.00 -38.97 -12.67
C CYS A 465 2.23 -39.96 -11.80
N ALA A 466 2.81 -41.13 -11.54
CA ALA A 466 2.20 -42.14 -10.65
C ALA A 466 1.95 -41.60 -9.23
N THR A 467 2.82 -40.73 -8.73
CA THR A 467 2.68 -40.09 -7.41
C THR A 467 1.58 -39.03 -7.41
N CYS A 468 1.47 -38.22 -8.47
CA CYS A 468 0.42 -37.19 -8.58
C CYS A 468 -0.96 -37.79 -8.87
N SER A 469 -1.04 -38.83 -9.70
CA SER A 469 -2.29 -39.53 -10.04
C SER A 469 -2.87 -40.36 -8.88
N GLU A 470 -2.02 -40.89 -8.00
CA GLU A 470 -2.49 -41.55 -6.77
C GLU A 470 -3.25 -40.56 -5.86
N TYR A 471 -2.90 -39.27 -5.96
CA TYR A 471 -3.35 -38.19 -5.08
C TYR A 471 -3.75 -36.93 -5.83
N ASP A 472 -4.54 -37.12 -6.89
CA ASP A 472 -5.24 -36.03 -7.57
C ASP A 472 -5.92 -35.14 -6.50
N PRO A 473 -5.66 -33.82 -6.46
CA PRO A 473 -6.30 -32.91 -5.52
C PRO A 473 -7.85 -32.93 -5.58
N SER A 474 -8.44 -33.51 -6.63
CA SER A 474 -9.88 -33.82 -6.68
C SER A 474 -10.33 -34.94 -5.70
N ARG A 475 -9.40 -35.71 -5.13
CA ARG A 475 -9.64 -36.70 -4.05
C ARG A 475 -9.53 -36.01 -2.69
N THR A 476 -10.54 -35.21 -2.39
CA THR A 476 -10.69 -34.41 -1.16
C THR A 476 -10.53 -35.20 0.14
N ASP A 477 -10.90 -36.50 0.17
CA ASP A 477 -10.87 -37.33 1.38
C ASP A 477 -9.49 -37.43 2.06
N PHE A 478 -8.38 -37.48 1.30
CA PHE A 478 -7.05 -37.61 1.91
C PHE A 478 -6.64 -36.33 2.66
N TRP A 479 -6.79 -35.17 2.02
CA TRP A 479 -6.39 -33.88 2.60
C TRP A 479 -7.38 -33.39 3.66
N GLU A 480 -8.67 -33.53 3.41
CA GLU A 480 -9.71 -33.00 4.30
C GLU A 480 -9.99 -33.92 5.48
N VAL A 481 -9.90 -35.24 5.31
CA VAL A 481 -10.30 -36.20 6.35
C VAL A 481 -9.07 -36.84 7.00
N GLU A 482 -8.19 -37.46 6.22
CA GLU A 482 -7.06 -38.21 6.80
C GLU A 482 -5.99 -37.29 7.42
N VAL A 483 -5.57 -36.23 6.70
CA VAL A 483 -4.56 -35.27 7.19
C VAL A 483 -5.10 -34.43 8.34
N ALA A 484 -6.37 -34.01 8.30
CA ALA A 484 -7.00 -33.28 9.39
C ALA A 484 -7.14 -34.13 10.66
N ALA A 485 -7.59 -35.39 10.52
CA ALA A 485 -7.67 -36.33 11.64
C ALA A 485 -6.27 -36.64 12.21
N ALA A 486 -5.26 -36.81 11.36
CA ALA A 486 -3.87 -37.04 11.78
C ALA A 486 -3.28 -35.83 12.53
N THR A 487 -3.50 -34.61 12.03
CA THR A 487 -3.07 -33.36 12.66
C THR A 487 -3.73 -33.21 14.04
N SER A 488 -5.06 -33.38 14.09
CA SER A 488 -5.84 -33.33 15.33
C SER A 488 -5.43 -34.40 16.34
N ARG A 489 -5.01 -35.57 15.85
CA ARG A 489 -4.52 -36.67 16.69
C ARG A 489 -3.16 -36.36 17.30
N LEU A 490 -2.24 -35.78 16.53
CA LEU A 490 -0.88 -35.44 16.97
C LEU A 490 -0.83 -34.22 17.89
N ALA A 491 -1.65 -33.20 17.64
CA ALA A 491 -1.81 -32.07 18.56
C ALA A 491 -2.44 -32.50 19.90
N GLY A 492 -3.21 -33.59 19.92
CA GLY A 492 -3.79 -34.14 21.13
C GLY A 492 -4.86 -33.24 21.75
N GLN A 493 -4.69 -32.88 23.02
CA GLN A 493 -5.53 -31.90 23.75
C GLN A 493 -4.90 -30.51 23.80
N ASP A 494 -3.70 -30.33 23.25
CA ASP A 494 -3.01 -29.05 23.28
C ASP A 494 -3.08 -28.39 21.89
N PRO A 495 -4.00 -27.43 21.68
CA PRO A 495 -4.11 -26.72 20.40
C PRO A 495 -2.86 -25.88 20.09
N ASP A 496 -2.00 -25.62 21.08
CA ASP A 496 -0.77 -24.83 20.91
C ASP A 496 0.45 -25.71 20.52
N ALA A 497 0.27 -27.02 20.32
CA ALA A 497 1.34 -27.91 19.89
C ALA A 497 1.69 -27.69 18.40
N VAL A 498 2.98 -27.48 18.11
CA VAL A 498 3.50 -27.32 16.75
C VAL A 498 4.01 -28.67 16.25
N ILE A 499 3.51 -29.12 15.09
CA ILE A 499 3.97 -30.35 14.44
C ILE A 499 5.10 -29.98 13.47
N LEU A 500 6.32 -30.41 13.76
CA LEU A 500 7.48 -30.27 12.89
C LEU A 500 7.70 -31.58 12.14
N VAL A 501 7.88 -31.50 10.82
CA VAL A 501 8.11 -32.66 9.95
C VAL A 501 9.51 -32.55 9.35
N ASP A 502 10.37 -33.51 9.67
CA ASP A 502 11.68 -33.69 9.07
C ASP A 502 11.59 -34.82 8.05
N THR A 503 11.41 -34.45 6.78
CA THR A 503 11.27 -35.39 5.66
C THR A 503 12.57 -36.12 5.33
N ASP A 504 13.74 -35.57 5.69
CA ASP A 504 15.03 -36.23 5.49
C ASP A 504 15.27 -37.36 6.51
N ARG A 505 14.68 -37.24 7.70
CA ARG A 505 14.79 -38.25 8.78
C ARG A 505 13.56 -39.13 8.94
N ASP A 506 12.53 -38.94 8.11
CA ASP A 506 11.22 -39.56 8.26
C ASP A 506 10.68 -39.41 9.71
N GLU A 507 10.82 -38.21 10.28
CA GLU A 507 10.46 -37.93 11.67
C GLU A 507 9.41 -36.82 11.78
N VAL A 508 8.37 -37.07 12.59
CA VAL A 508 7.39 -36.06 13.00
C VAL A 508 7.59 -35.78 14.49
N VAL A 509 7.95 -34.54 14.80
CA VAL A 509 8.18 -34.06 16.17
C VAL A 509 7.05 -33.12 16.56
N VAL A 510 6.27 -33.50 17.57
CA VAL A 510 5.27 -32.61 18.18
C VAL A 510 5.95 -31.81 19.28
N VAL A 511 6.10 -30.51 19.07
CA VAL A 511 6.75 -29.60 20.01
C VAL A 511 5.70 -28.77 20.71
N ASN A 512 5.67 -28.85 22.04
CA ASN A 512 4.89 -27.93 22.85
C ASN A 512 5.77 -26.73 23.24
N PRO A 513 5.54 -25.52 22.70
CA PRO A 513 6.38 -24.35 22.96
C PRO A 513 6.47 -24.01 24.46
N ARG A 514 5.39 -24.22 25.22
CA ARG A 514 5.36 -23.98 26.67
C ARG A 514 6.23 -24.98 27.42
N GLN A 515 6.22 -26.24 26.99
CA GLN A 515 7.08 -27.27 27.60
C GLN A 515 8.56 -27.00 27.29
N VAL A 516 8.89 -26.61 26.05
CA VAL A 516 10.27 -26.25 25.68
C VAL A 516 10.74 -25.03 26.47
N ALA A 517 9.90 -24.00 26.64
CA ALA A 517 10.22 -22.84 27.45
C ALA A 517 10.42 -23.19 28.93
N ALA A 518 9.59 -24.08 29.48
CA ALA A 518 9.73 -24.56 30.86
C ALA A 518 11.01 -25.40 31.06
N GLU A 519 11.32 -26.31 30.14
CA GLU A 519 12.56 -27.12 30.19
C GLU A 519 13.82 -26.28 29.95
N ALA A 520 13.74 -25.23 29.11
CA ALA A 520 14.81 -24.26 28.92
C ALA A 520 15.04 -23.41 30.18
N ALA A 521 13.97 -22.98 30.84
CA ALA A 521 14.05 -22.27 32.12
C ALA A 521 14.71 -23.14 33.21
N ASP A 522 14.34 -24.43 33.29
CA ASP A 522 14.91 -25.37 34.26
C ASP A 522 16.40 -25.70 33.99
N ARG A 523 16.84 -25.66 32.72
CA ARG A 523 18.26 -25.89 32.35
C ARG A 523 19.16 -24.69 32.63
N ILE A 524 18.62 -23.48 32.67
CA ILE A 524 19.40 -22.25 32.88
C ILE A 524 19.65 -22.00 34.39
N VAL A 525 18.93 -22.67 35.28
CA VAL A 525 19.13 -22.56 36.74
C VAL A 525 20.15 -23.58 37.23
N GLY A 526 21.43 -23.30 36.97
CA GLY A 526 22.56 -24.01 37.55
C GLY A 526 23.18 -23.28 38.73
N GLU A 527 22.46 -23.06 39.84
CA GLU A 527 23.00 -22.78 41.19
C GLU A 527 21.90 -22.95 42.26
N PRO A 528 22.20 -23.43 43.48
CA PRO A 528 21.18 -23.78 44.46
C PRO A 528 20.53 -22.54 45.10
N ASP A 529 19.21 -22.50 44.97
CA ASP A 529 18.29 -21.43 45.35
C ASP A 529 18.43 -21.00 46.82
N VAL A 530 18.70 -19.71 47.03
CA VAL A 530 18.54 -19.04 48.33
C VAL A 530 17.10 -18.55 48.38
N ASN A 531 16.30 -19.20 49.21
CA ASN A 531 14.87 -18.93 49.36
C ASN A 531 14.61 -17.52 49.94
N ASP A 532 14.29 -16.56 49.08
CA ASP A 532 13.96 -15.17 49.43
C ASP A 532 12.56 -14.98 50.07
N ALA A 533 11.84 -16.05 50.41
CA ALA A 533 10.53 -15.93 51.04
C ALA A 533 10.58 -15.49 52.52
N ASP A 534 11.74 -15.57 53.20
CA ASP A 534 11.84 -15.36 54.65
C ASP A 534 12.07 -13.91 55.11
N TRP A 535 12.44 -12.96 54.23
CA TRP A 535 12.72 -11.58 54.66
C TRP A 535 11.46 -10.73 54.90
N ARG A 536 10.31 -11.13 54.35
CA ARG A 536 9.04 -10.37 54.51
C ARG A 536 8.36 -10.58 55.87
N THR A 537 8.74 -11.58 56.66
CA THR A 537 8.03 -11.91 57.91
C THR A 537 8.84 -11.65 59.19
N ASN A 538 10.13 -11.34 59.12
CA ASN A 538 10.96 -11.00 60.28
C ASN A 538 11.92 -9.83 59.98
N PRO A 539 11.60 -8.58 60.37
CA PRO A 539 12.59 -7.50 60.28
C PRO A 539 13.75 -7.79 61.26
N PRO A 540 15.02 -7.69 60.84
CA PRO A 540 16.15 -7.89 61.73
C PRO A 540 16.20 -6.78 62.79
N ALA A 541 16.49 -7.18 64.03
CA ALA A 541 16.69 -6.24 65.13
C ALA A 541 17.83 -5.25 64.80
N PRO A 542 17.72 -3.96 65.18
CA PRO A 542 18.70 -2.95 64.85
C PRO A 542 20.08 -3.32 65.41
N SER A 543 21.09 -3.31 64.54
CA SER A 543 22.49 -3.52 64.89
C SER A 543 22.95 -2.46 65.90
N PRO A 544 23.63 -2.82 67.01
CA PRO A 544 24.04 -1.88 68.05
C PRO A 544 25.34 -1.12 67.70
N VAL A 545 25.75 -1.08 66.44
CA VAL A 545 26.97 -0.39 66.00
C VAL A 545 26.62 1.06 65.64
N PRO A 546 27.10 2.08 66.38
CA PRO A 546 26.90 3.46 66.00
C PRO A 546 27.69 3.73 64.72
N GLU A 547 27.00 4.09 63.64
CA GLU A 547 27.65 4.67 62.46
C GLU A 547 28.40 5.92 62.91
N ARG A 548 29.70 5.95 62.61
CA ARG A 548 30.62 7.01 63.02
C ARG A 548 30.86 7.89 61.79
N ASP A 549 30.63 9.19 61.91
CA ASP A 549 30.90 10.15 60.85
C ASP A 549 32.35 10.01 60.34
N PRO A 550 32.58 10.05 59.02
CA PRO A 550 33.91 9.91 58.45
C PRO A 550 34.84 11.03 58.97
N GLU A 551 36.00 10.64 59.51
CA GLU A 551 36.94 11.59 60.10
C GLU A 551 37.46 12.60 59.04
N PRO A 552 37.58 13.90 59.38
CA PRO A 552 38.07 14.93 58.46
C PRO A 552 39.46 14.60 57.94
N GLY A 553 39.57 14.38 56.62
CA GLY A 553 40.82 14.01 55.94
C GLY A 553 40.93 12.55 55.53
N SER A 554 39.94 11.70 55.84
CA SER A 554 39.83 10.37 55.26
C SER A 554 39.67 10.43 53.73
N TRP A 555 40.13 9.38 53.05
CA TRP A 555 39.98 9.27 51.59
C TRP A 555 38.50 9.28 51.14
N ILE A 556 37.58 8.85 52.01
CA ILE A 556 36.12 8.93 51.79
C ILE A 556 35.64 10.39 51.82
N ALA A 557 36.13 11.19 52.78
CA ALA A 557 35.79 12.61 52.89
C ALA A 557 36.37 13.49 51.75
N ARG A 558 37.34 13.00 50.97
CA ARG A 558 37.92 13.74 49.83
C ARG A 558 37.28 13.42 48.48
N ASN A 559 36.56 12.30 48.36
CA ASN A 559 35.92 11.89 47.11
C ASN A 559 34.40 12.08 47.11
N LEU A 560 33.82 12.50 48.23
CA LEU A 560 32.44 13.00 48.26
C LEU A 560 32.49 14.50 47.95
N ALA A 561 32.10 14.87 46.73
CA ALA A 561 31.82 16.27 46.40
C ALA A 561 30.75 16.80 47.37
N PRO A 562 30.82 18.06 47.82
CA PRO A 562 29.78 18.63 48.66
C PRO A 562 28.46 18.57 47.89
N ALA A 563 27.55 17.72 48.37
CA ALA A 563 26.18 17.70 47.89
C ALA A 563 25.52 19.00 48.34
N ASP A 564 25.47 19.98 47.43
CA ASP A 564 24.40 20.97 47.44
C ASP A 564 23.09 20.20 47.18
N ASN A 565 22.50 19.70 48.26
CA ASN A 565 21.12 19.22 48.28
C ASN A 565 20.19 20.43 48.13
N ALA A 566 20.08 20.95 46.91
CA ALA A 566 18.85 21.54 46.44
C ALA A 566 18.09 20.44 45.71
N ASP A 567 16.94 20.05 46.27
CA ASP A 567 15.81 19.40 45.60
C ASP A 567 16.07 18.92 44.17
N VAL A 568 16.51 17.66 44.01
CA VAL A 568 16.31 16.96 42.75
C VAL A 568 14.85 16.49 42.76
N GLY A 569 13.97 17.38 42.31
CA GLY A 569 12.60 17.03 41.96
C GLY A 569 12.58 15.92 40.89
N PRO A 570 11.43 15.26 40.69
CA PRO A 570 11.29 14.20 39.69
C PRO A 570 11.77 14.69 38.33
N VAL A 571 12.38 13.79 37.53
CA VAL A 571 12.70 14.04 36.11
C VAL A 571 11.40 14.50 35.45
N VAL A 572 11.27 15.81 35.23
CA VAL A 572 10.10 16.39 34.60
C VAL A 572 10.33 16.27 33.10
N ASP A 573 9.41 15.58 32.45
CA ASP A 573 9.30 15.43 31.01
C ASP A 573 9.47 16.79 30.31
N GLY A 574 10.58 17.00 29.62
CA GLY A 574 10.97 18.30 29.07
C GLY A 574 9.93 18.85 28.08
N GLU A 575 9.25 17.95 27.38
CA GLU A 575 8.17 18.25 26.45
C GLU A 575 6.93 18.79 27.18
N ARG A 576 6.59 18.21 28.33
CA ARG A 576 5.46 18.70 29.13
C ARG A 576 5.74 20.09 29.68
N VAL A 577 6.97 20.38 30.07
CA VAL A 577 7.38 21.73 30.52
C VAL A 577 7.31 22.73 29.38
N TYR A 578 7.71 22.33 28.17
CA TYR A 578 7.60 23.17 26.97
C TYR A 578 6.13 23.45 26.60
N LEU A 579 5.29 22.42 26.56
CA LEU A 579 3.84 22.54 26.29
C LEU A 579 3.13 23.42 27.33
N GLU A 580 3.41 23.21 28.63
CA GLU A 580 2.86 24.03 29.71
C GLU A 580 3.29 25.50 29.59
N ASP A 581 4.53 25.77 29.18
CA ASP A 581 5.02 27.15 28.95
C ASP A 581 4.36 27.79 27.71
N VAL A 582 4.22 27.06 26.60
CA VAL A 582 3.53 27.55 25.40
C VAL A 582 2.05 27.82 25.69
N GLN A 583 1.36 26.92 26.39
CA GLN A 583 -0.03 27.13 26.84
C GLN A 583 -0.14 28.33 27.77
N ALA A 584 0.80 28.51 28.71
CA ALA A 584 0.83 29.65 29.61
C ALA A 584 1.15 30.98 28.92
N ARG A 585 1.83 30.96 27.77
CA ARG A 585 2.05 32.13 26.91
C ARG A 585 0.79 32.44 26.08
N LEU A 586 0.19 31.43 25.46
CA LEU A 586 -1.07 31.56 24.72
C LEU A 586 -2.22 32.07 25.60
N ALA A 587 -2.30 31.64 26.86
CA ALA A 587 -3.30 32.12 27.82
C ALA A 587 -3.14 33.62 28.19
N ARG A 588 -2.01 34.27 27.85
CA ARG A 588 -1.81 35.71 28.07
C ARG A 588 -2.31 36.56 26.90
N LEU A 589 -2.65 35.94 25.78
CA LEU A 589 -3.34 36.62 24.70
C LEU A 589 -4.71 37.06 25.23
N ALA A 590 -5.03 38.35 25.08
CA ALA A 590 -6.37 38.85 25.39
C ALA A 590 -7.39 38.15 24.48
N ASP A 591 -8.67 38.13 24.87
CA ASP A 591 -9.82 37.51 24.16
C ASP A 591 -10.15 38.15 22.78
N GLY A 592 -9.15 38.55 22.02
CA GLY A 592 -9.25 39.07 20.65
C GLY A 592 -8.74 38.06 19.61
N PRO A 593 -8.87 38.38 18.31
CA PRO A 593 -8.35 37.54 17.25
C PRO A 593 -6.85 37.33 17.42
N VAL A 594 -6.42 36.08 17.31
CA VAL A 594 -5.01 35.72 17.30
C VAL A 594 -4.45 36.19 15.96
N THR A 595 -3.44 37.05 16.01
CA THR A 595 -2.71 37.54 14.85
C THR A 595 -1.22 37.24 15.04
N GLU A 596 -0.43 37.32 13.97
CA GLU A 596 1.02 37.15 14.05
C GLU A 596 1.65 38.16 15.04
N GLU A 597 1.13 39.39 15.10
CA GLU A 597 1.56 40.39 16.09
C GLU A 597 1.20 39.98 17.52
N SER A 598 0.01 39.38 17.72
CA SER A 598 -0.42 38.85 19.01
C SER A 598 0.49 37.71 19.48
N LEU A 599 0.85 36.77 18.60
CA LEU A 599 1.78 35.68 18.90
C LEU A 599 3.17 36.20 19.24
N ALA A 600 3.68 37.16 18.45
CA ALA A 600 4.98 37.78 18.71
C ALA A 600 5.01 38.51 20.08
N GLN A 601 3.90 39.11 20.52
CA GLN A 601 3.80 39.75 21.84
C GLN A 601 3.97 38.77 23.01
N VAL A 602 3.61 37.49 22.82
CA VAL A 602 3.81 36.44 23.82
C VAL A 602 5.10 35.64 23.60
N GLY A 603 5.92 36.06 22.63
CA GLY A 603 7.19 35.41 22.31
C GLY A 603 7.01 34.02 21.70
N LEU A 604 5.98 33.88 20.87
CA LEU A 604 5.75 32.70 20.04
C LEU A 604 5.77 33.11 18.57
N ASP A 605 6.30 32.26 17.70
CA ASP A 605 6.12 32.40 16.25
C ASP A 605 5.20 31.29 15.70
N ALA A 606 4.75 31.45 14.44
CA ALA A 606 3.85 30.49 13.81
C ALA A 606 4.50 29.12 13.57
N SER A 607 5.84 29.05 13.50
CA SER A 607 6.58 27.80 13.29
C SER A 607 6.66 26.96 14.56
N GLU A 608 6.86 27.60 15.72
CA GLU A 608 6.80 26.94 17.04
C GLU A 608 5.41 26.34 17.28
N LEU A 609 4.34 27.04 16.87
CA LEU A 609 2.98 26.51 16.97
C LEU A 609 2.67 25.38 15.99
N HIS A 610 3.32 25.34 14.82
CA HIS A 610 3.14 24.26 13.84
C HIS A 610 3.68 22.92 14.33
N SER A 611 4.65 22.94 15.26
CA SER A 611 5.21 21.74 15.88
C SER A 611 4.33 21.14 16.98
N LEU A 612 3.32 21.89 17.46
CA LEU A 612 2.40 21.39 18.49
C LEU A 612 1.24 20.62 17.85
N GLU A 613 0.81 19.54 18.50
CA GLU A 613 -0.39 18.81 18.08
C GLU A 613 -1.58 19.78 17.97
N TYR A 614 -2.14 19.87 16.75
CA TYR A 614 -3.21 20.80 16.40
C TYR A 614 -4.40 20.76 17.37
N ARG A 615 -4.71 19.59 17.95
CA ARG A 615 -5.81 19.37 18.89
C ARG A 615 -5.62 20.03 20.27
N GLN A 616 -4.39 20.32 20.67
CA GLN A 616 -4.07 20.87 21.99
C GLN A 616 -4.09 22.40 22.03
N LEU A 617 -4.23 23.05 20.88
CA LEU A 617 -4.22 24.51 20.76
C LEU A 617 -5.62 25.09 21.04
N PRO A 618 -5.72 26.29 21.63
CA PRO A 618 -7.00 27.00 21.73
C PRO A 618 -7.63 27.20 20.34
N ALA A 619 -8.97 27.14 20.25
CA ALA A 619 -9.70 27.24 18.96
C ALA A 619 -9.32 28.49 18.13
N ALA A 620 -9.11 29.64 18.78
CA ALA A 620 -8.69 30.87 18.08
C ALA A 620 -7.28 30.76 17.48
N VAL A 621 -6.39 29.97 18.07
CA VAL A 621 -5.04 29.69 17.54
C VAL A 621 -5.13 28.67 16.40
N GLN A 622 -5.97 27.64 16.53
CA GLN A 622 -6.25 26.70 15.44
C GLN A 622 -6.80 27.42 14.20
N GLU A 623 -7.78 28.31 14.39
CA GLU A 623 -8.36 29.13 13.31
C GLU A 623 -7.27 29.98 12.64
N PHE A 624 -6.42 30.67 13.41
CA PHE A 624 -5.28 31.42 12.88
C PHE A 624 -4.30 30.54 12.09
N LEU A 625 -3.91 29.37 12.61
CA LEU A 625 -2.99 28.45 11.91
C LEU A 625 -3.60 27.85 10.65
N SER A 626 -4.91 27.57 10.65
CA SER A 626 -5.60 27.11 9.45
C SER A 626 -5.64 28.18 8.35
N ALA A 627 -5.93 29.43 8.72
CA ALA A 627 -5.90 30.57 7.81
C ALA A 627 -4.48 30.83 7.29
N GLU A 628 -3.47 30.71 8.15
CA GLU A 628 -2.06 30.87 7.77
C GLU A 628 -1.59 29.73 6.84
N ARG A 629 -1.96 28.48 7.15
CA ARG A 629 -1.67 27.32 6.28
C ARG A 629 -2.36 27.48 4.92
N ALA A 630 -3.60 27.94 4.88
CA ALA A 630 -4.30 28.24 3.63
C ALA A 630 -3.58 29.34 2.83
N ARG A 631 -3.10 30.40 3.49
CA ARG A 631 -2.32 31.48 2.86
C ARG A 631 -1.00 30.97 2.27
N VAL A 632 -0.25 30.16 3.02
CA VAL A 632 1.01 29.54 2.57
C VAL A 632 0.74 28.61 1.38
N TYR A 633 -0.28 27.76 1.48
CA TYR A 633 -0.67 26.86 0.39
C TYR A 633 -1.07 27.64 -0.88
N GLU A 634 -1.83 28.73 -0.76
CA GLU A 634 -2.16 29.60 -1.91
C GLU A 634 -0.91 30.28 -2.50
N GLU A 635 0.09 30.63 -1.69
CA GLU A 635 1.35 31.21 -2.16
C GLU A 635 2.22 30.18 -2.87
N GLU A 636 2.34 28.98 -2.32
CA GLU A 636 3.01 27.84 -2.95
C GLU A 636 2.34 27.46 -4.27
N LEU A 637 1.00 27.39 -4.29
CA LEU A 637 0.24 27.14 -5.52
C LEU A 637 0.48 28.24 -6.58
N ARG A 638 0.49 29.52 -6.16
CA ARG A 638 0.83 30.64 -7.06
C ARG A 638 2.27 30.55 -7.59
N ALA A 639 3.22 30.13 -6.75
CA ALA A 639 4.62 29.95 -7.14
C ALA A 639 4.78 28.78 -8.12
N HIS A 640 4.13 27.65 -7.84
CA HIS A 640 4.10 26.47 -8.69
C HIS A 640 3.46 26.76 -10.06
N GLU A 641 2.34 27.48 -10.09
CA GLU A 641 1.75 27.93 -11.36
C GLU A 641 2.65 28.91 -12.14
N ALA A 642 3.41 29.76 -11.45
CA ALA A 642 4.37 30.65 -12.09
C ALA A 642 5.53 29.85 -12.71
N GLU A 643 6.09 28.88 -11.98
CA GLU A 643 7.13 27.97 -12.48
C GLU A 643 6.63 27.11 -13.64
N ARG A 644 5.39 26.63 -13.59
CA ARG A 644 4.75 25.89 -14.68
C ARG A 644 4.61 26.75 -15.93
N ARG A 645 4.19 28.01 -15.80
CA ARG A 645 4.11 28.97 -16.92
C ARG A 645 5.50 29.29 -17.49
N ASP A 646 6.49 29.53 -16.64
CA ASP A 646 7.88 29.78 -17.07
C ASP A 646 8.44 28.55 -17.82
N THR A 647 8.12 27.34 -17.34
CA THR A 647 8.47 26.08 -18.02
C THR A 647 7.76 25.98 -19.36
N ALA A 648 6.45 26.26 -19.43
CA ALA A 648 5.69 26.25 -20.67
C ALA A 648 6.29 27.24 -21.69
N ASP A 649 6.61 28.46 -21.27
CA ASP A 649 7.23 29.50 -22.12
C ASP A 649 8.65 29.10 -22.59
N SER A 650 9.36 28.26 -21.83
CA SER A 650 10.67 27.74 -22.20
C SER A 650 10.64 26.59 -23.21
N LEU A 651 9.50 25.90 -23.35
CA LEU A 651 9.33 24.77 -24.26
C LEU A 651 9.08 25.25 -25.70
N THR A 652 9.80 24.68 -26.65
CA THR A 652 9.42 24.76 -28.07
C THR A 652 8.15 23.94 -28.34
N ALA A 653 7.41 24.26 -29.39
CA ALA A 653 6.23 23.49 -29.78
C ALA A 653 6.56 22.01 -30.05
N GLU A 654 7.74 21.75 -30.62
CA GLU A 654 8.24 20.37 -30.86
C GLU A 654 8.60 19.66 -29.55
N GLN A 655 9.23 20.35 -28.58
CA GLN A 655 9.54 19.77 -27.28
C GLN A 655 8.27 19.45 -26.51
N ALA A 656 7.30 20.38 -26.48
CA ALA A 656 6.02 20.16 -25.84
C ALA A 656 5.30 18.95 -26.46
N GLN A 657 5.27 18.84 -27.80
CA GLN A 657 4.66 17.68 -28.46
C GLN A 657 5.36 16.37 -28.08
N ARG A 658 6.70 16.31 -28.08
CA ARG A 658 7.45 15.12 -27.66
C ARG A 658 7.14 14.69 -26.22
N ILE A 659 6.97 15.65 -25.31
CA ILE A 659 6.62 15.35 -23.91
C ILE A 659 5.22 14.72 -23.85
N LEU A 660 4.25 15.25 -24.61
CA LEU A 660 2.90 14.66 -24.66
C LEU A 660 2.87 13.30 -25.35
N ASP A 661 3.64 13.12 -26.43
CA ASP A 661 3.77 11.83 -27.10
C ASP A 661 4.38 10.79 -26.14
N GLN A 662 5.43 11.16 -25.39
CA GLN A 662 6.01 10.31 -24.37
C GLN A 662 5.01 9.98 -23.25
N ALA A 663 4.22 10.96 -22.80
CA ALA A 663 3.17 10.72 -21.80
C ALA A 663 2.09 9.76 -22.32
N ALA A 664 1.70 9.88 -23.59
CA ALA A 664 0.75 8.97 -24.24
C ALA A 664 1.33 7.56 -24.44
N GLU A 665 2.62 7.43 -24.77
CA GLU A 665 3.31 6.14 -24.82
C GLU A 665 3.35 5.47 -23.45
N ILE A 666 3.58 6.24 -22.38
CA ILE A 666 3.54 5.75 -21.00
C ILE A 666 2.13 5.28 -20.65
N ASP A 667 1.10 6.09 -20.93
CA ASP A 667 -0.30 5.73 -20.66
C ASP A 667 -0.75 4.47 -21.43
N ALA A 668 -0.35 4.36 -22.71
CA ALA A 668 -0.58 3.17 -23.52
C ALA A 668 0.16 1.94 -22.98
N HIS A 669 1.35 2.14 -22.39
CA HIS A 669 2.11 1.07 -21.77
C HIS A 669 1.47 0.64 -20.45
N THR A 670 1.12 1.58 -19.55
CA THR A 670 0.54 1.28 -18.24
C THR A 670 -0.83 0.61 -18.37
N SER A 671 -1.63 0.98 -19.36
CA SER A 671 -2.92 0.32 -19.63
C SER A 671 -2.78 -1.11 -20.19
N GLY A 672 -1.63 -1.48 -20.77
CA GLY A 672 -1.38 -2.81 -21.34
C GLY A 672 -0.38 -3.67 -20.57
N CYS A 673 0.31 -3.13 -19.55
CA CYS A 673 1.37 -3.82 -18.84
C CYS A 673 0.80 -4.75 -17.78
N GLN A 674 0.99 -6.06 -17.97
CA GLN A 674 0.60 -7.10 -16.99
C GLN A 674 1.67 -7.33 -15.92
N ILE A 675 2.84 -6.72 -16.06
CA ILE A 675 3.91 -6.80 -15.07
C ILE A 675 3.56 -5.80 -13.96
N SER A 676 3.65 -6.21 -12.69
CA SER A 676 3.42 -5.28 -11.58
C SER A 676 4.28 -4.03 -11.75
N VAL A 677 3.73 -2.86 -11.43
CA VAL A 677 4.38 -1.57 -11.72
C VAL A 677 5.83 -1.51 -11.20
N GLN A 678 6.06 -2.09 -10.02
CA GLN A 678 7.39 -2.18 -9.40
C GLN A 678 8.41 -3.01 -10.18
N ASN A 679 7.95 -3.95 -11.01
CA ASN A 679 8.78 -4.88 -11.77
C ASN A 679 8.89 -4.54 -13.26
N CYS A 680 8.05 -3.63 -13.76
CA CYS A 680 8.20 -3.12 -15.12
C CYS A 680 9.17 -1.92 -15.09
N PRO A 681 10.32 -1.96 -15.80
CA PRO A 681 11.26 -0.83 -15.84
C PRO A 681 10.60 0.49 -16.26
N THR A 682 9.69 0.43 -17.25
CA THR A 682 8.98 1.61 -17.76
C THR A 682 7.97 2.16 -16.74
N CYS A 683 7.25 1.30 -16.03
CA CYS A 683 6.28 1.74 -15.03
C CYS A 683 6.98 2.18 -13.73
N SER A 684 8.00 1.43 -13.28
CA SER A 684 8.79 1.70 -12.08
C SER A 684 9.52 3.04 -12.16
N GLU A 685 10.19 3.34 -13.28
CA GLU A 685 10.91 4.62 -13.45
C GLU A 685 9.97 5.84 -13.39
N GLN A 686 8.65 5.64 -13.56
CA GLN A 686 7.64 6.70 -13.62
C GLN A 686 6.66 6.72 -12.44
N GLU A 687 6.66 5.72 -11.56
CA GLU A 687 5.88 5.73 -10.30
C GLU A 687 6.69 6.18 -9.07
N HIS A 688 8.02 6.27 -9.16
CA HIS A 688 8.85 6.74 -8.04
C HIS A 688 8.78 8.27 -7.86
N ASP A 689 9.12 8.75 -6.66
CA ASP A 689 9.13 10.17 -6.26
C ASP A 689 9.86 11.12 -7.24
N ASP A 690 10.73 10.57 -8.11
CA ASP A 690 11.43 11.30 -9.18
C ASP A 690 10.56 11.61 -10.42
N ALA A 691 9.30 11.14 -10.46
CA ALA A 691 8.37 11.35 -11.57
C ALA A 691 7.57 12.65 -11.47
N ALA A 692 7.47 13.27 -10.29
CA ALA A 692 6.79 14.56 -10.13
C ALA A 692 7.32 15.64 -11.12
N PRO A 693 8.66 15.80 -11.29
CA PRO A 693 9.22 16.70 -12.30
C PRO A 693 8.88 16.36 -13.76
N PHE A 694 8.49 15.11 -14.08
CA PHE A 694 8.03 14.75 -15.42
C PHE A 694 6.58 15.18 -15.62
N TRP A 695 5.70 14.86 -14.69
CA TRP A 695 4.28 15.24 -14.78
C TRP A 695 4.07 16.76 -14.75
N ASP A 696 4.90 17.51 -14.03
CA ASP A 696 4.91 18.98 -14.11
C ASP A 696 5.26 19.49 -15.52
N ARG A 697 6.20 18.80 -16.20
CA ARG A 697 6.54 19.11 -17.60
C ARG A 697 5.42 18.73 -18.56
N VAL A 698 4.65 17.68 -18.28
CA VAL A 698 3.45 17.32 -19.06
C VAL A 698 2.42 18.45 -18.97
N ALA A 699 2.12 18.93 -17.77
CA ALA A 699 1.20 20.05 -17.58
C ALA A 699 1.71 21.34 -18.25
N ALA A 700 3.02 21.64 -18.16
CA ALA A 700 3.62 22.76 -18.87
C ALA A 700 3.58 22.60 -20.40
N ALA A 701 3.77 21.39 -20.93
CA ALA A 701 3.64 21.08 -22.35
C ALA A 701 2.20 21.26 -22.85
N GLN A 702 1.21 20.85 -22.06
CA GLN A 702 -0.21 21.10 -22.34
C GLN A 702 -0.50 22.60 -22.38
N ASP A 703 -0.06 23.37 -21.38
CA ASP A 703 -0.21 24.83 -21.34
C ASP A 703 0.47 25.49 -22.56
N ARG A 704 1.62 24.97 -23.00
CA ARG A 704 2.35 25.48 -24.17
C ARG A 704 1.60 25.29 -25.49
N LEU A 705 0.90 24.16 -25.64
CA LEU A 705 0.15 23.83 -26.86
C LEU A 705 -1.32 24.27 -26.79
N ALA A 706 -1.79 24.71 -25.62
CA ALA A 706 -3.16 25.15 -25.42
C ALA A 706 -3.52 26.29 -26.39
N GLY A 707 -4.59 26.08 -27.18
CA GLY A 707 -5.09 27.05 -28.15
C GLY A 707 -4.40 27.01 -29.53
N LEU A 708 -3.42 26.13 -29.75
CA LEU A 708 -2.85 25.87 -31.07
C LEU A 708 -3.55 24.70 -31.75
N THR A 709 -3.84 24.82 -33.04
CA THR A 709 -4.28 23.70 -33.87
C THR A 709 -3.08 22.83 -34.28
N PRO A 710 -3.26 21.55 -34.67
CA PRO A 710 -2.17 20.70 -35.14
C PRO A 710 -1.33 21.31 -36.27
N ASP A 711 -1.98 22.01 -37.21
CA ASP A 711 -1.31 22.74 -38.29
C ASP A 711 -0.47 23.91 -37.76
N GLN A 712 -0.95 24.61 -36.73
CA GLN A 712 -0.22 25.70 -36.07
C GLN A 712 0.97 25.16 -35.27
N ILE A 713 0.82 24.04 -34.58
CA ILE A 713 1.91 23.36 -33.87
C ILE A 713 3.02 23.01 -34.87
N THR A 714 2.66 22.39 -36.00
CA THR A 714 3.63 22.02 -37.06
C THR A 714 4.31 23.25 -37.66
N ALA A 715 3.54 24.29 -38.01
CA ALA A 715 4.08 25.52 -38.58
C ALA A 715 4.99 26.26 -37.60
N GLN A 716 4.66 26.27 -36.31
CA GLN A 716 5.43 26.92 -35.28
C GLN A 716 6.71 26.15 -34.95
N ALA A 717 6.65 24.82 -34.85
CA ALA A 717 7.84 23.98 -34.71
C ALA A 717 8.82 24.19 -35.88
N ALA A 718 8.31 24.27 -37.13
CA ALA A 718 9.13 24.57 -38.29
C ALA A 718 9.77 25.98 -38.23
N ALA A 719 9.02 26.97 -37.73
CA ALA A 719 9.53 28.34 -37.57
C ALA A 719 10.59 28.45 -36.46
N GLU A 720 10.38 27.77 -35.33
CA GLU A 720 11.32 27.70 -34.20
C GLU A 720 12.62 26.99 -34.63
N ASN A 721 12.53 25.88 -35.35
CA ASN A 721 13.70 25.18 -35.91
C ASN A 721 14.46 26.02 -36.95
N ALA A 722 13.76 26.84 -37.74
CA ALA A 722 14.40 27.77 -38.67
C ALA A 722 15.09 28.95 -37.96
N ALA A 723 14.65 29.30 -36.75
CA ALA A 723 15.22 30.36 -35.94
C ALA A 723 16.42 29.89 -35.09
N ASP A 724 16.61 28.58 -34.91
CA ASP A 724 17.72 28.02 -34.15
C ASP A 724 19.08 28.33 -34.85
N PRO A 725 19.96 29.13 -34.22
CA PRO A 725 21.26 29.47 -34.79
C PRO A 725 22.17 28.25 -35.00
N ALA A 726 21.95 27.13 -34.28
CA ALA A 726 22.70 25.89 -34.50
C ALA A 726 22.36 25.26 -35.86
N VAL A 727 21.09 25.28 -36.25
CA VAL A 727 20.61 24.79 -37.54
C VAL A 727 21.10 25.69 -38.68
N VAL A 728 21.06 27.01 -38.49
CA VAL A 728 21.58 27.99 -39.45
C VAL A 728 23.10 27.86 -39.62
N GLY A 729 23.84 27.59 -38.53
CA GLY A 729 25.29 27.38 -38.58
C GLY A 729 25.70 26.15 -39.39
N GLN A 730 24.99 25.03 -39.23
CA GLN A 730 25.27 23.79 -39.98
C GLN A 730 24.97 23.92 -41.48
N ALA A 731 23.96 24.69 -41.88
CA ALA A 731 23.68 24.96 -43.29
C ALA A 731 24.79 25.79 -43.95
N VAL A 732 25.35 26.77 -43.23
CA VAL A 732 26.45 27.62 -43.72
C VAL A 732 27.79 26.86 -43.77
N GLU A 733 28.06 25.95 -42.84
CA GLU A 733 29.26 25.11 -42.88
C GLU A 733 29.22 24.05 -44.00
N ARG A 734 28.03 23.54 -44.35
CA ARG A 734 27.89 22.58 -45.46
C ARG A 734 28.14 23.21 -46.84
N ASP A 735 27.88 24.50 -46.99
CA ASP A 735 28.17 25.28 -48.22
C ASP A 735 29.61 25.83 -48.25
N ALA A 736 30.35 25.73 -47.14
CA ALA A 736 31.74 26.15 -47.03
C ALA A 736 32.71 24.99 -47.31
N GLU A 737 32.57 24.29 -48.45
CA GLU A 737 33.66 23.43 -48.93
C GLU A 737 34.86 24.30 -49.39
N PRO A 738 36.08 24.09 -48.85
CA PRO A 738 37.26 24.86 -49.20
C PRO A 738 37.86 24.34 -50.52
N GLY A 739 37.29 24.75 -51.66
CA GLY A 739 37.72 24.23 -52.97
C GLY A 739 37.76 25.20 -54.16
N ARG A 740 37.08 26.36 -54.12
CA ARG A 740 37.10 27.31 -55.26
C ARG A 740 37.49 28.71 -54.82
N GLY A 741 38.78 29.04 -55.03
CA GLY A 741 39.32 30.37 -54.86
C GLY A 741 38.65 31.38 -55.79
N ALA A 742 37.72 32.17 -55.23
CA ALA A 742 37.22 33.37 -55.88
C ALA A 742 38.21 34.51 -55.65
N ARG A 743 38.92 34.85 -56.73
CA ARG A 743 39.84 35.97 -56.81
C ARG A 743 39.02 37.26 -56.77
N ALA A 744 39.24 38.08 -55.75
CA ALA A 744 38.66 39.41 -55.65
C ALA A 744 39.17 40.31 -56.79
N GLY A 745 38.23 40.91 -57.53
CA GLY A 745 38.49 42.04 -58.43
C GLY A 745 38.35 41.76 -59.92
N GLN A 746 37.11 41.71 -60.42
CA GLN A 746 36.84 42.05 -61.82
C GLN A 746 35.40 42.58 -61.99
N PRO A 747 35.20 43.69 -62.72
CA PRO A 747 33.88 44.25 -62.95
C PRO A 747 33.04 43.34 -63.83
N VAL A 748 31.79 43.11 -63.42
CA VAL A 748 30.78 42.29 -64.10
C VAL A 748 30.49 42.87 -65.49
N PRO A 749 30.70 42.13 -66.60
CA PRO A 749 30.11 42.46 -67.88
C PRO A 749 28.69 41.90 -67.98
N ALA A 750 27.84 42.68 -68.64
CA ALA A 750 26.43 42.40 -68.87
C ALA A 750 26.23 41.26 -69.88
N GLU A 751 26.25 40.01 -69.43
CA GLU A 751 25.80 38.84 -70.20
C GLU A 751 24.92 37.93 -69.33
N ALA A 752 23.79 38.47 -68.85
CA ALA A 752 22.75 37.72 -68.14
C ALA A 752 21.60 37.28 -69.07
N ALA A 753 21.92 36.92 -70.32
CA ALA A 753 20.94 36.41 -71.29
C ALA A 753 21.27 34.99 -71.80
N SER A 754 22.37 34.37 -71.35
CA SER A 754 22.80 33.04 -71.79
C SER A 754 22.42 31.91 -70.81
N ASP A 755 21.85 32.22 -69.64
CA ASP A 755 21.65 31.22 -68.59
C ASP A 755 20.24 30.59 -68.60
N VAL A 756 19.34 31.10 -69.43
CA VAL A 756 17.99 30.53 -69.58
C VAL A 756 18.04 29.23 -70.39
N ASP A 757 18.85 29.16 -71.44
CA ASP A 757 19.00 27.94 -72.24
C ASP A 757 19.75 26.82 -71.48
N SER A 758 20.61 27.19 -70.54
CA SER A 758 21.30 26.27 -69.62
C SER A 758 20.32 25.65 -68.61
N VAL A 759 19.42 26.47 -68.05
CA VAL A 759 18.37 26.01 -67.14
C VAL A 759 17.32 25.18 -67.90
N LEU A 760 16.94 25.58 -69.11
CA LEU A 760 16.01 24.81 -69.94
C LEU A 760 16.63 23.47 -70.39
N GLY A 761 17.93 23.43 -70.72
CA GLY A 761 18.64 22.19 -71.00
C GLY A 761 18.67 21.22 -69.82
N ARG A 762 18.81 21.72 -68.58
CA ARG A 762 18.72 20.90 -67.36
C ARG A 762 17.30 20.39 -67.10
N ILE A 763 16.28 21.18 -67.44
CA ILE A 763 14.87 20.76 -67.32
C ILE A 763 14.56 19.68 -68.35
N ASP A 764 15.01 19.83 -69.59
CA ASP A 764 14.83 18.82 -70.64
C ASP A 764 15.59 17.52 -70.31
N GLU A 765 16.74 17.59 -69.65
CA GLU A 765 17.49 16.41 -69.18
C GLU A 765 16.77 15.68 -68.04
N VAL A 766 16.14 16.41 -67.11
CA VAL A 766 15.32 15.83 -66.03
C VAL A 766 14.01 15.23 -66.59
N LEU A 767 13.43 15.84 -67.62
CA LEU A 767 12.23 15.33 -68.28
C LEU A 767 12.52 14.17 -69.25
N ALA A 768 13.76 14.01 -69.71
CA ALA A 768 14.21 12.88 -70.52
C ALA A 768 14.73 11.69 -69.70
N ALA A 769 14.78 11.82 -68.37
CA ALA A 769 15.09 10.70 -67.50
C ALA A 769 14.03 9.60 -67.67
N PRO A 770 14.45 8.31 -67.75
CA PRO A 770 13.51 7.20 -67.91
C PRO A 770 12.47 7.26 -66.78
N GLU A 771 11.20 7.05 -67.14
CA GLU A 771 10.07 7.07 -66.20
C GLU A 771 10.48 6.37 -64.89
N PRO A 772 10.30 7.03 -63.73
CA PRO A 772 10.63 6.41 -62.46
C PRO A 772 9.89 5.08 -62.38
N PRO A 773 10.51 4.04 -61.78
CA PRO A 773 9.84 2.76 -61.62
C PRO A 773 8.47 3.01 -60.99
N PRO A 774 7.42 2.30 -61.43
CA PRO A 774 6.07 2.53 -60.95
C PRO A 774 6.09 2.52 -59.42
N LEU A 775 5.35 3.43 -58.79
CA LEU A 775 5.38 3.67 -57.34
C LEU A 775 5.36 2.37 -56.49
N GLY A 776 4.67 1.33 -56.97
CA GLY A 776 4.63 0.02 -56.32
C GLY A 776 5.96 -0.76 -56.29
N ASP A 777 6.89 -0.53 -57.22
CA ASP A 777 8.26 -1.07 -57.17
C ASP A 777 9.09 -0.34 -56.11
N ALA A 778 8.96 0.99 -56.01
CA ALA A 778 9.65 1.79 -55.01
C ALA A 778 9.18 1.46 -53.58
N VAL A 779 7.86 1.30 -53.38
CA VAL A 779 7.29 0.87 -52.09
C VAL A 779 7.78 -0.52 -51.73
N ARG A 780 7.79 -1.48 -52.66
CA ARG A 780 8.34 -2.83 -52.42
C ARG A 780 9.84 -2.85 -52.09
N GLU A 781 10.59 -1.87 -52.55
CA GLU A 781 12.01 -1.71 -52.22
C GLU A 781 12.21 -1.07 -50.85
N CYS A 782 11.36 -0.12 -50.47
CA CYS A 782 11.29 0.40 -49.10
C CYS A 782 10.90 -0.70 -48.10
N ASP A 783 9.87 -1.50 -48.38
CA ASP A 783 9.45 -2.61 -47.50
C ASP A 783 10.56 -3.64 -47.31
N ARG A 784 11.31 -3.94 -48.38
CA ARG A 784 12.47 -4.85 -48.31
C ARG A 784 13.59 -4.26 -47.46
N SER A 785 13.87 -2.96 -47.62
CA SER A 785 14.90 -2.26 -46.85
C SER A 785 14.53 -2.19 -45.36
N LEU A 786 13.24 -1.99 -45.05
CA LEU A 786 12.72 -2.01 -43.68
C LEU A 786 12.88 -3.41 -43.06
N ALA A 787 12.47 -4.46 -43.77
CA ALA A 787 12.61 -5.84 -43.30
C ALA A 787 14.08 -6.25 -43.11
N GLU A 788 15.00 -5.74 -43.94
CA GLU A 788 16.45 -5.96 -43.79
C GLU A 788 17.01 -5.24 -42.55
N ALA A 789 16.54 -4.03 -42.26
CA ALA A 789 16.91 -3.25 -41.09
C ALA A 789 16.39 -3.89 -39.78
N GLU A 790 15.12 -4.31 -39.74
CA GLU A 790 14.52 -5.04 -38.62
C GLU A 790 15.29 -6.34 -38.33
N ASN A 791 15.60 -7.11 -39.38
CA ASN A 791 16.43 -8.31 -39.22
C ASN A 791 17.85 -8.00 -38.72
N ALA A 792 18.41 -6.84 -39.03
CA ALA A 792 19.72 -6.43 -38.51
C ALA A 792 19.65 -6.06 -37.02
N VAL A 793 18.59 -5.37 -36.59
CA VAL A 793 18.33 -5.04 -35.18
C VAL A 793 18.10 -6.31 -34.36
N ASN A 794 17.26 -7.22 -34.84
CA ASN A 794 16.99 -8.49 -34.16
C ASN A 794 18.27 -9.32 -33.97
N ARG A 795 19.13 -9.38 -35.01
CA ARG A 795 20.44 -10.05 -34.88
C ARG A 795 21.35 -9.38 -33.85
N ALA A 796 21.34 -8.06 -33.75
CA ALA A 796 22.14 -7.34 -32.75
C ALA A 796 21.62 -7.60 -31.33
N GLN A 797 20.30 -7.65 -31.13
CA GLN A 797 19.69 -8.00 -29.85
C GLN A 797 20.05 -9.42 -29.41
N THR A 798 19.97 -10.41 -30.31
CA THR A 798 20.36 -11.79 -29.97
C THR A 798 21.83 -11.90 -29.57
N VAL A 799 22.74 -11.15 -30.23
CA VAL A 799 24.16 -11.12 -29.85
C VAL A 799 24.35 -10.52 -28.45
N ASN A 800 23.63 -9.43 -28.13
CA ASN A 800 23.70 -8.83 -26.79
C ASN A 800 23.15 -9.77 -25.70
N GLU A 801 22.10 -10.52 -25.99
CA GLU A 801 21.55 -11.52 -25.06
C GLU A 801 22.52 -12.70 -24.82
N ASP A 802 23.17 -13.17 -25.88
CA ASP A 802 24.19 -14.23 -25.79
C ASP A 802 25.42 -13.76 -25.01
N ASP A 803 25.87 -12.52 -25.20
CA ASP A 803 26.96 -11.92 -24.43
C ASP A 803 26.57 -11.78 -22.94
N ALA A 804 25.36 -11.27 -22.65
CA ALA A 804 24.86 -11.18 -21.28
C ALA A 804 24.68 -12.57 -20.62
N ARG A 805 24.27 -13.57 -21.39
CA ARG A 805 24.20 -14.97 -20.92
C ARG A 805 25.59 -15.54 -20.65
N ALA A 806 26.58 -15.27 -21.50
CA ALA A 806 27.96 -15.68 -21.31
C ALA A 806 28.58 -15.06 -20.05
N GLU A 807 28.29 -13.78 -19.77
CA GLU A 807 28.73 -13.11 -18.54
C GLU A 807 28.10 -13.73 -17.28
N ARG A 808 26.80 -14.04 -17.32
CA ARG A 808 26.14 -14.75 -16.20
C ARG A 808 26.73 -16.14 -15.96
N CYS A 809 26.98 -16.91 -17.01
CA CYS A 809 27.65 -18.21 -16.89
C CYS A 809 29.09 -18.08 -16.35
N ALA A 810 29.83 -17.05 -16.76
CA ALA A 810 31.16 -16.79 -16.23
C ALA A 810 31.15 -16.45 -14.74
N ARG A 811 30.18 -15.66 -14.29
CA ARG A 811 29.99 -15.31 -12.87
C ARG A 811 29.65 -16.54 -12.04
N TRP A 812 28.67 -17.35 -12.48
CA TRP A 812 28.28 -18.57 -11.77
C TRP A 812 29.46 -19.55 -11.64
N ASN A 813 30.22 -19.78 -12.71
CA ASN A 813 31.43 -20.62 -12.64
C ASN A 813 32.48 -20.07 -11.65
N SER A 814 32.55 -18.76 -11.46
CA SER A 814 33.47 -18.16 -10.48
C SER A 814 32.97 -18.32 -9.04
N ASP A 815 31.65 -18.25 -8.84
CA ASP A 815 31.02 -18.41 -7.53
C ASP A 815 31.12 -19.88 -7.06
N ASP A 816 30.89 -20.84 -7.96
CA ASP A 816 31.09 -22.28 -7.69
C ASP A 816 32.55 -22.59 -7.33
N ALA A 817 33.52 -22.02 -8.06
CA ALA A 817 34.94 -22.19 -7.76
C ALA A 817 35.33 -21.58 -6.39
N CYS A 818 34.69 -20.47 -5.99
CA CYS A 818 34.91 -19.88 -4.67
C CYS A 818 34.28 -20.72 -3.55
N ALA A 819 33.10 -21.30 -3.79
CA ALA A 819 32.44 -22.20 -2.84
C ALA A 819 33.26 -23.49 -2.62
N GLU A 820 33.74 -24.12 -3.70
CA GLU A 820 34.61 -25.30 -3.59
C GLU A 820 35.93 -25.00 -2.86
N ALA A 821 36.51 -23.80 -3.06
CA ALA A 821 37.72 -23.39 -2.35
C ALA A 821 37.46 -23.17 -0.84
N ALA A 822 36.31 -22.59 -0.49
CA ALA A 822 35.92 -22.38 0.90
C ALA A 822 35.66 -23.70 1.64
N ASP A 823 35.10 -24.70 0.97
CA ASP A 823 34.89 -26.03 1.54
C ASP A 823 36.21 -26.82 1.67
N CYS A 824 37.16 -26.65 0.73
CA CYS A 824 38.49 -27.23 0.85
C CYS A 824 39.27 -26.70 2.08
N ASP A 825 39.16 -25.40 2.40
CA ASP A 825 39.81 -24.82 3.58
C ASP A 825 39.16 -25.33 4.89
N ARG A 826 37.85 -25.59 4.88
CA ARG A 826 37.13 -26.11 6.05
C ARG A 826 37.52 -27.55 6.40
N ASP A 827 37.87 -28.37 5.41
CA ASP A 827 38.31 -29.76 5.62
C ASP A 827 39.81 -29.90 5.95
N CYS A 828 40.64 -28.90 5.64
CA CYS A 828 42.08 -28.95 5.91
C CYS A 828 42.46 -28.60 7.37
N ASP A 829 41.65 -27.82 8.07
CA ASP A 829 41.93 -27.40 9.47
C ASP A 829 41.54 -28.44 10.54
N GLY A 830 40.95 -29.58 10.15
CA GLY A 830 40.57 -30.67 11.06
C GLY A 830 41.70 -31.64 11.46
N GLY A 831 42.91 -31.51 10.88
CA GLY A 831 43.93 -32.57 10.92
C GLY A 831 45.07 -32.44 11.93
N GLU A 832 45.36 -31.27 12.50
CA GLU A 832 46.55 -31.06 13.36
C GLU A 832 46.20 -30.67 14.81
N ARG A 833 45.50 -31.57 15.51
CA ARG A 833 45.59 -31.67 16.98
C ARG A 833 45.67 -33.15 17.40
N ALA A 834 46.86 -33.72 17.22
CA ALA A 834 47.34 -34.93 17.89
C ALA A 834 48.81 -34.73 18.31
#